data_AF-A0A366HPB9-F1
#
_entry.id   AF-A0A366HPB9-F1
#
_cell.length_a   1.000
_cell.length_b   1.000
_cell.length_c   1.000
_cell.angle_alpha   90.00
_cell.angle_beta   90.00
_cell.angle_gamma   90.00
#
_symmetry.space_group_name_H-M   'P 1'
#
loop_
_entity.id
_entity.type
_entity.pdbx_description
1 polymer ?
#
loop_
_entity_poly.entity_id
_entity_poly.type
_entity_poly.pdbx_seq_one_letter_code
_entity_poly.pdbx_strand_id
1 'polypeptide(L)'
;MKVSLSRTLILYVCTSWCLLSSHSWTQQPAATGKKPNIIFILADDLGWSDTAINGTTTFFETPNIQKLADRGMTFRQAYAANPTCSPTRASILTGMYPGRIGITTPSCHEPDVRLEATLNQRSAPDQPSLSTQTATRLKQEYFTLAEALKENGYKTGHFGKWHLGLEPYDPKRQGFDVDVPNWSGPGPSGYLAPWKGKNFSLPAKEGEHVEDLMSQEAIKFMREHKDEPFYLNYWAFSVHSPWQAKPDLVEKYRRKSDAKALQREPVYAAMVESLDDAVGRLLNTLDELKIADRTIIVFFSDNGGVNWFEPNMKKNSGMDYAPTSNAPLRGGKGTLYEGGTREPCVVVWPGKTQAGAKSDALLSSVDFYPTLLEMAGIPVKSEVRLDGVSQVPALLGKKGPRDTTFCYFPHYSPPGHVVKTVPGAWVRQGDWKLIRLFNAAPDQNDRYELYNLKDDPGEARDLSVDLYAKVQELDVLLSKHLRETNALVPGKNPYYNPELPDLIPVKGATLAKRNGVLVITAEGNPSFSTTELPSGQGPFTLGVRIRAHGKGEGRIFWNTSKKEPYARERSASFPLEHDDAWHNYAIAIPAAQPLYSLRLDAGTGAGETRVEFLRLRDKGEKLVREWTFNGDDYVTGPDSRRQPEVPVGKRFQFTFDSSKIFPGTSRGITVYVPAQYKADKPACVYVGLDGLGFGVPEVFDNLIHSGEMPVTIAIGVAPGSVASTKAGQNPRFNRSYEFDGMNDNFARFILEELLPDIEKRQTPDGLPIRLSKDPNDRCTGGGSTGGIGAFTLAWERPDAFRRVFSSIGTYVGMRGGDGYPVLVRKTEPKPIRIFIQDGEHDQWMGGPEVGDWWMSNQTMERALKFSGYQVEHVWGTGRHSGKQAAMEFPDAMRWLWKGWPQPVTSGTSDNKVLQSILAQGEEWKPVAEVASPGGPLATDAQGNVAFVNTKESKLMQVIAEGGVRELGSTKAETSCFAFGADGRLRFADANAKKLMVREADGKEAVLAEGVAATNFVVTHDGRIYATDAKAGTLTLIKSDGAKVELDHGLRQPSAVTLSPDGLWLAVAEASTPWGVSCRIQEDGSVQEKQRYYWYHIPDWAADSGAKQAVMDAAGQMYVATRMGVEVFDRNGRVRAILPLPNRGEASAVAFGGKDFKTLYVIAGGKLWARTMKMAGVPAWSAPVQLPPWGAG
;
A
#
# COMPACT_ATOMS: atom_id res chain seq x y z
N MET A 1 -17.39 -45.10 42.85
CA MET A 1 -17.07 -45.14 41.40
C MET A 1 -15.61 -44.73 41.27
N LYS A 2 -14.65 -45.62 41.57
CA LYS A 2 -13.92 -46.55 40.66
C LYS A 2 -13.21 -45.76 39.52
N VAL A 3 -11.95 -45.27 39.62
CA VAL A 3 -10.62 -45.90 39.89
C VAL A 3 -10.15 -46.74 38.69
N SER A 4 -8.90 -46.83 38.22
CA SER A 4 -7.66 -46.01 38.06
C SER A 4 -6.61 -46.96 37.42
N LEU A 5 -5.43 -46.42 37.05
CA LEU A 5 -4.08 -47.04 37.11
C LEU A 5 -3.57 -48.06 36.04
N SER A 6 -2.40 -47.67 35.47
CA SER A 6 -1.08 -48.36 35.52
C SER A 6 -0.70 -49.53 34.58
N ARG A 7 0.32 -49.25 33.73
CA ARG A 7 1.65 -49.89 33.58
C ARG A 7 1.91 -51.36 34.02
N THR A 8 2.56 -52.11 33.11
CA THR A 8 3.65 -53.13 33.25
C THR A 8 3.30 -54.63 33.08
N LEU A 9 4.27 -55.37 32.48
CA LEU A 9 4.57 -56.83 32.45
C LEU A 9 3.91 -57.66 31.32
N ILE A 10 4.47 -58.70 30.67
CA ILE A 10 5.81 -59.19 30.25
C ILE A 10 5.63 -60.69 29.90
N LEU A 11 6.33 -61.17 28.87
CA LEU A 11 6.84 -62.54 28.64
C LEU A 11 5.94 -63.73 28.18
N TYR A 12 6.52 -64.40 27.17
CA TYR A 12 6.55 -65.84 26.84
C TYR A 12 5.26 -66.58 26.43
N VAL A 13 5.21 -67.04 25.19
CA VAL A 13 5.59 -68.42 24.77
C VAL A 13 5.58 -68.45 23.23
N CYS A 14 6.71 -68.82 22.63
CA CYS A 14 6.85 -69.67 21.43
C CYS A 14 8.28 -69.60 20.92
N THR A 15 9.16 -70.32 21.61
CA THR A 15 10.46 -70.74 21.09
C THR A 15 10.31 -72.09 20.39
N SER A 16 11.04 -72.24 19.28
CA SER A 16 11.61 -73.49 18.76
C SER A 16 10.76 -74.31 17.77
N TRP A 17 10.89 -74.00 16.48
CA TRP A 17 11.24 -74.94 15.40
C TRP A 17 12.02 -74.14 14.35
N CYS A 18 13.35 -74.25 14.40
CA CYS A 18 14.20 -74.89 13.39
C CYS A 18 14.19 -74.16 12.03
N LEU A 19 15.23 -73.37 11.76
CA LEU A 19 16.44 -73.81 11.06
C LEU A 19 16.14 -74.14 9.59
N LEU A 20 16.46 -73.21 8.69
CA LEU A 20 17.05 -73.40 7.35
C LEU A 20 16.83 -72.12 6.53
N SER A 21 17.88 -71.29 6.44
CA SER A 21 18.21 -70.31 5.38
C SER A 21 19.09 -69.20 5.97
N SER A 22 20.19 -69.58 6.61
CA SER A 22 21.32 -68.67 6.79
C SER A 22 21.90 -68.37 5.41
N HIS A 23 21.31 -67.40 4.70
CA HIS A 23 22.06 -66.67 3.70
C HIS A 23 23.06 -65.82 4.49
N SER A 24 24.23 -66.41 4.69
CA SER A 24 25.47 -65.73 4.97
C SER A 24 25.55 -64.51 4.05
N TRP A 25 25.20 -63.33 4.59
CA TRP A 25 25.71 -62.08 4.06
C TRP A 25 27.21 -62.14 4.30
N THR A 26 27.91 -62.63 3.29
CA THR A 26 29.35 -62.45 3.17
C THR A 26 29.60 -60.95 3.33
N GLN A 27 30.10 -60.56 4.52
CA GLN A 27 30.91 -59.36 4.64
C GLN A 27 32.00 -59.50 3.57
N GLN A 28 31.85 -58.76 2.47
CA GLN A 28 32.95 -58.58 1.56
C GLN A 28 34.12 -58.00 2.36
N PRO A 29 35.33 -58.56 2.22
CA PRO A 29 36.49 -58.02 2.91
C PRO A 29 36.67 -56.56 2.49
N ALA A 30 36.92 -55.68 3.47
CA ALA A 30 37.33 -54.32 3.22
C ALA A 30 38.48 -54.34 2.20
N ALA A 31 38.29 -53.68 1.06
CA ALA A 31 39.31 -53.57 0.04
C ALA A 31 40.61 -53.05 0.67
N THR A 32 41.67 -53.82 0.45
CA THR A 32 43.10 -53.56 0.64
C THR A 32 43.46 -52.07 0.64
N GLY A 33 44.39 -51.63 1.49
CA GLY A 33 44.87 -50.24 1.72
C GLY A 33 45.32 -49.40 0.51
N LYS A 34 44.51 -49.33 -0.54
CA LYS A 34 44.60 -48.45 -1.71
C LYS A 34 43.71 -47.25 -1.47
N LYS A 35 44.19 -46.06 -1.83
CA LYS A 35 43.42 -44.81 -1.75
C LYS A 35 42.14 -44.90 -2.62
N PRO A 36 41.01 -44.29 -2.22
CA PRO A 36 39.77 -44.34 -2.99
C PRO A 36 39.89 -43.50 -4.26
N ASN A 37 39.17 -43.86 -5.32
CA ASN A 37 38.95 -42.93 -6.45
C ASN A 37 37.93 -41.87 -6.04
N ILE A 38 37.90 -40.74 -6.74
CA ILE A 38 36.93 -39.67 -6.54
C ILE A 38 36.34 -39.28 -7.90
N ILE A 39 35.02 -39.29 -8.01
CA ILE A 39 34.28 -38.74 -9.14
C ILE A 39 33.42 -37.59 -8.64
N PHE A 40 33.64 -36.39 -9.19
CA PHE A 40 32.80 -35.23 -8.95
C PHE A 40 31.98 -34.93 -10.20
N ILE A 41 30.68 -35.19 -10.13
CA ILE A 41 29.71 -34.88 -11.16
C ILE A 41 29.04 -33.55 -10.80
N LEU A 42 29.25 -32.53 -11.62
CA LEU A 42 28.64 -31.21 -11.45
C LEU A 42 27.73 -30.90 -12.64
N ALA A 43 26.43 -30.77 -12.39
CA ALA A 43 25.46 -30.31 -13.37
C ALA A 43 25.46 -28.77 -13.46
N ASP A 44 25.17 -28.23 -14.64
CA ASP A 44 25.13 -26.80 -14.92
C ASP A 44 23.67 -26.32 -15.00
N ASP A 45 23.27 -25.37 -14.15
CA ASP A 45 21.89 -24.85 -14.09
C ASP A 45 20.78 -25.89 -13.84
N LEU A 46 21.06 -26.93 -13.04
CA LEU A 46 20.08 -27.97 -12.68
C LEU A 46 19.45 -27.64 -11.32
N GLY A 47 18.20 -27.22 -11.32
CA GLY A 47 17.48 -26.82 -10.10
C GLY A 47 17.23 -27.96 -9.13
N TRP A 48 17.02 -27.58 -7.86
CA TRP A 48 16.70 -28.53 -6.77
C TRP A 48 15.52 -29.47 -7.08
N SER A 49 14.54 -28.96 -7.83
CA SER A 49 13.34 -29.72 -8.23
C SER A 49 13.46 -30.45 -9.57
N ASP A 50 14.64 -30.45 -10.20
CA ASP A 50 14.79 -30.97 -11.58
C ASP A 50 15.18 -32.45 -11.65
N THR A 51 15.24 -33.12 -10.49
CA THR A 51 15.54 -34.55 -10.38
C THR A 51 14.56 -35.24 -9.43
N ALA A 52 14.42 -36.56 -9.57
CA ALA A 52 13.50 -37.35 -8.75
C ALA A 52 13.92 -37.45 -7.27
N ILE A 53 15.19 -37.16 -6.92
CA ILE A 53 15.76 -37.43 -5.60
C ILE A 53 15.10 -36.62 -4.46
N ASN A 54 14.54 -35.46 -4.80
CA ASN A 54 13.82 -34.59 -3.86
C ASN A 54 12.30 -34.80 -3.90
N GLY A 55 11.79 -35.63 -4.82
CA GLY A 55 10.37 -36.04 -4.88
C GLY A 55 9.40 -34.93 -5.30
N THR A 56 9.87 -33.89 -5.99
CA THR A 56 9.04 -32.73 -6.38
C THR A 56 8.64 -32.71 -7.85
N THR A 57 9.36 -33.42 -8.71
CA THR A 57 9.03 -33.52 -10.15
C THR A 57 8.27 -34.80 -10.48
N THR A 58 7.29 -34.69 -11.37
CA THR A 58 6.65 -35.82 -12.06
C THR A 58 6.92 -35.79 -13.57
N PHE A 59 7.63 -34.76 -14.04
CA PHE A 59 7.85 -34.53 -15.47
C PHE A 59 9.20 -35.07 -15.91
N PHE A 60 10.29 -34.68 -15.22
CA PHE A 60 11.66 -35.09 -15.54
C PHE A 60 11.95 -36.52 -15.09
N GLU A 61 12.56 -37.33 -15.97
CA GLU A 61 12.94 -38.71 -15.65
C GLU A 61 14.45 -38.82 -15.46
N THR A 62 14.87 -39.17 -14.24
CA THR A 62 16.30 -39.25 -13.84
C THR A 62 16.62 -40.58 -13.11
N PRO A 63 16.38 -41.73 -13.76
CA PRO A 63 16.51 -43.04 -13.10
C PRO A 63 17.95 -43.36 -12.67
N ASN A 64 18.98 -42.88 -13.37
CA ASN A 64 20.37 -43.18 -12.99
C ASN A 64 20.88 -42.29 -11.86
N ILE A 65 20.44 -41.04 -11.79
CA ILE A 65 20.67 -40.17 -10.62
C ILE A 65 19.89 -40.71 -9.40
N GLN A 66 18.70 -41.30 -9.61
CA GLN A 66 18.00 -42.00 -8.54
C GLN A 66 18.79 -43.24 -8.06
N LYS A 67 19.32 -44.07 -8.98
CA LYS A 67 20.22 -45.19 -8.61
C LYS A 67 21.46 -44.70 -7.84
N LEU A 68 22.00 -43.54 -8.19
CA LEU A 68 23.10 -42.92 -7.45
C LEU A 68 22.68 -42.56 -6.02
N ALA A 69 21.51 -41.94 -5.86
CA ALA A 69 20.93 -41.64 -4.55
C ALA A 69 20.71 -42.91 -3.70
N ASP A 70 20.24 -44.00 -4.32
CA ASP A 70 20.04 -45.28 -3.65
C ASP A 70 21.36 -45.90 -3.16
N ARG A 71 22.49 -45.62 -3.82
CA ARG A 71 23.83 -46.06 -3.39
C ARG A 71 24.44 -45.20 -2.28
N GLY A 72 23.95 -43.99 -2.09
CA GLY A 72 24.59 -42.97 -1.26
C GLY A 72 23.65 -42.29 -0.27
N MET A 73 24.00 -41.05 0.05
CA MET A 73 23.23 -40.17 0.91
C MET A 73 22.81 -38.91 0.14
N THR A 74 21.51 -38.58 0.15
CA THR A 74 20.98 -37.34 -0.43
C THR A 74 20.97 -36.22 0.62
N PHE A 75 21.58 -35.08 0.31
CA PHE A 75 21.51 -33.89 1.15
C PHE A 75 20.35 -33.00 0.68
N ARG A 76 19.34 -32.83 1.53
CA ARG A 76 18.17 -32.01 1.21
C ARG A 76 18.42 -30.52 1.36
N GLN A 77 19.50 -30.13 2.03
CA GLN A 77 19.85 -28.75 2.36
C GLN A 77 21.29 -28.41 1.92
N ALA A 78 21.58 -28.71 0.65
CA ALA A 78 22.85 -28.39 0.02
C ALA A 78 22.76 -27.05 -0.74
N TYR A 79 23.77 -26.19 -0.58
CA TYR A 79 23.77 -24.83 -1.12
C TYR A 79 24.99 -24.52 -1.98
N ALA A 80 24.77 -23.96 -3.15
CA ALA A 80 25.80 -23.25 -3.89
C ALA A 80 26.16 -21.95 -3.13
N ALA A 81 27.46 -21.64 -3.04
CA ALA A 81 27.94 -20.43 -2.38
C ALA A 81 27.61 -19.13 -3.14
N ASN A 82 27.07 -19.25 -4.36
CA ASN A 82 26.62 -18.16 -5.22
C ASN A 82 25.50 -18.67 -6.16
N PRO A 83 24.58 -17.81 -6.62
CA PRO A 83 23.52 -18.22 -7.53
C PRO A 83 23.94 -18.31 -9.01
N THR A 84 25.25 -18.39 -9.30
CA THR A 84 25.80 -18.45 -10.67
C THR A 84 27.04 -19.34 -10.78
N CYS A 85 27.39 -19.73 -12.00
CA CYS A 85 28.29 -20.84 -12.30
C CYS A 85 29.77 -20.64 -11.90
N SER A 86 30.50 -19.69 -12.50
CA SER A 86 31.94 -19.50 -12.23
C SER A 86 32.26 -19.30 -10.74
N PRO A 87 31.50 -18.49 -9.98
CA PRO A 87 31.71 -18.34 -8.53
C PRO A 87 31.61 -19.66 -7.76
N THR A 88 30.59 -20.47 -8.03
CA THR A 88 30.41 -21.76 -7.34
C THR A 88 31.49 -22.76 -7.74
N ARG A 89 31.84 -22.84 -9.02
CA ARG A 89 32.95 -23.69 -9.52
C ARG A 89 34.28 -23.34 -8.85
N ALA A 90 34.59 -22.06 -8.72
CA ALA A 90 35.76 -21.59 -7.99
C ALA A 90 35.71 -21.99 -6.50
N SER A 91 34.53 -21.88 -5.88
CA SER A 91 34.35 -22.27 -4.46
C SER A 91 34.57 -23.75 -4.20
N ILE A 92 34.20 -24.63 -5.14
CA ILE A 92 34.41 -26.08 -5.04
C ILE A 92 35.91 -26.40 -5.09
N LEU A 93 36.64 -25.82 -6.04
CA LEU A 93 38.07 -26.10 -6.23
C LEU A 93 38.96 -25.50 -5.16
N THR A 94 38.52 -24.45 -4.47
CA THR A 94 39.35 -23.72 -3.50
C THR A 94 38.89 -23.90 -2.05
N GLY A 95 37.65 -24.36 -1.82
CA GLY A 95 37.04 -24.39 -0.50
C GLY A 95 36.82 -23.02 0.13
N MET A 96 36.81 -21.95 -0.68
CA MET A 96 36.67 -20.55 -0.25
C MET A 96 35.37 -19.93 -0.77
N TYR A 97 34.79 -19.00 0.00
CA TYR A 97 33.60 -18.29 -0.47
C TYR A 97 33.93 -17.33 -1.64
N PRO A 98 33.01 -17.17 -2.62
CA PRO A 98 33.16 -16.28 -3.77
C PRO A 98 33.61 -14.84 -3.45
N GLY A 99 33.16 -14.29 -2.32
CA GLY A 99 33.59 -12.96 -1.86
C GLY A 99 35.09 -12.85 -1.60
N ARG A 100 35.73 -13.93 -1.13
CA ARG A 100 37.18 -14.03 -0.91
C ARG A 100 37.93 -14.24 -2.22
N ILE A 101 37.38 -15.06 -3.11
CA ILE A 101 38.00 -15.39 -4.39
C ILE A 101 38.01 -14.16 -5.32
N GLY A 102 36.96 -13.33 -5.25
CA GLY A 102 36.73 -12.18 -6.13
C GLY A 102 35.94 -12.53 -7.40
N ILE A 103 35.65 -13.82 -7.63
CA ILE A 103 34.78 -14.28 -8.72
C ILE A 103 33.34 -14.36 -8.21
N THR A 104 32.49 -13.42 -8.62
CA THR A 104 31.14 -13.23 -8.03
C THR A 104 30.01 -13.19 -9.06
N THR A 105 30.33 -13.29 -10.36
CA THR A 105 29.38 -13.46 -11.48
C THR A 105 30.10 -14.23 -12.62
N PRO A 106 29.43 -14.81 -13.63
CA PRO A 106 30.05 -15.79 -14.53
C PRO A 106 30.83 -15.17 -15.70
N SER A 107 31.78 -14.27 -15.41
CA SER A 107 32.55 -13.51 -16.40
C SER A 107 33.92 -14.12 -16.75
N CYS A 108 34.21 -15.36 -16.34
CA CYS A 108 35.54 -15.92 -16.53
C CYS A 108 35.93 -16.23 -18.00
N HIS A 109 34.95 -16.19 -18.89
CA HIS A 109 35.12 -16.38 -20.33
C HIS A 109 35.38 -15.07 -21.09
N GLU A 110 35.30 -13.92 -20.41
CA GLU A 110 35.55 -12.61 -21.02
C GLU A 110 37.02 -12.49 -21.47
N PRO A 111 37.30 -11.80 -22.60
CA PRO A 111 38.65 -11.64 -23.12
C PRO A 111 39.53 -10.79 -22.21
N ASP A 112 38.94 -9.85 -21.47
CA ASP A 112 39.63 -8.99 -20.52
C ASP A 112 40.09 -9.78 -19.29
N VAL A 113 41.38 -9.67 -18.94
CA VAL A 113 41.99 -10.39 -17.82
C VAL A 113 41.98 -9.51 -16.57
N ARG A 114 41.18 -9.90 -15.57
CA ARG A 114 41.09 -9.26 -14.26
C ARG A 114 41.30 -10.31 -13.18
N LEU A 115 42.34 -10.14 -12.37
CA LEU A 115 42.64 -11.04 -11.25
C LEU A 115 41.98 -10.60 -9.95
N GLU A 116 41.72 -9.31 -9.80
CA GLU A 116 41.06 -8.73 -8.62
C GLU A 116 39.68 -8.21 -8.97
N ALA A 117 38.75 -8.36 -8.04
CA ALA A 117 37.48 -7.65 -8.09
C ALA A 117 37.69 -6.18 -7.70
N THR A 118 36.84 -5.28 -8.21
CA THR A 118 36.86 -3.85 -7.83
C THR A 118 35.43 -3.31 -7.66
N LEU A 119 35.28 -2.20 -6.94
CA LEU A 119 34.00 -1.50 -6.85
C LEU A 119 33.79 -0.60 -8.07
N ASN A 120 32.60 -0.68 -8.68
CA ASN A 120 32.21 0.31 -9.67
C ASN A 120 32.08 1.69 -9.02
N GLN A 121 32.48 2.74 -9.75
CA GLN A 121 32.39 4.12 -9.28
C GLN A 121 31.02 4.77 -9.55
N ARG A 122 30.17 4.10 -10.34
CA ARG A 122 28.83 4.57 -10.71
C ARG A 122 27.93 3.40 -11.10
N SER A 123 26.64 3.57 -10.87
CA SER A 123 25.56 2.72 -11.40
C SER A 123 24.54 3.58 -12.15
N ALA A 124 23.57 2.96 -12.81
CA ALA A 124 22.48 3.69 -13.44
C ALA A 124 21.66 4.50 -12.40
N PRO A 125 21.06 5.64 -12.75
CA PRO A 125 20.33 6.47 -11.78
C PRO A 125 19.15 5.80 -11.09
N ASP A 126 18.57 4.75 -11.68
CA ASP A 126 17.52 3.92 -11.08
C ASP A 126 18.06 2.83 -10.14
N GLN A 127 19.38 2.65 -10.08
CA GLN A 127 20.06 1.66 -9.25
C GLN A 127 20.61 2.33 -7.99
N PRO A 128 20.08 2.01 -6.79
CA PRO A 128 20.46 2.71 -5.57
C PRO A 128 21.83 2.30 -5.02
N SER A 129 22.36 1.14 -5.44
CA SER A 129 23.66 0.63 -5.03
C SER A 129 24.66 0.68 -6.17
N LEU A 130 25.93 0.81 -5.81
CA LEU A 130 27.02 0.41 -6.70
C LEU A 130 26.97 -1.11 -6.92
N SER A 131 27.70 -1.61 -7.90
CA SER A 131 27.97 -3.04 -8.08
C SER A 131 29.48 -3.29 -8.12
N THR A 132 29.88 -4.55 -8.21
CA THR A 132 31.30 -4.89 -8.34
C THR A 132 31.66 -5.25 -9.79
N GLN A 133 32.92 -5.05 -10.16
CA GLN A 133 33.52 -5.75 -11.28
C GLN A 133 34.14 -7.03 -10.74
N THR A 134 33.67 -8.18 -11.23
CA THR A 134 34.22 -9.47 -10.85
C THR A 134 35.61 -9.70 -11.46
N ALA A 135 36.41 -10.51 -10.78
CA ALA A 135 37.56 -11.16 -11.41
C ALA A 135 37.08 -12.06 -12.57
N THR A 136 37.90 -12.17 -13.60
CA THR A 136 37.63 -12.97 -14.81
C THR A 136 38.52 -14.20 -14.90
N ARG A 137 39.40 -14.46 -13.93
CA ARG A 137 40.23 -15.67 -13.88
C ARG A 137 40.32 -16.19 -12.45
N LEU A 138 40.38 -17.50 -12.29
CA LEU A 138 40.85 -18.11 -11.04
C LEU A 138 42.36 -17.85 -10.93
N LYS A 139 42.81 -17.24 -9.82
CA LYS A 139 44.23 -16.95 -9.63
C LYS A 139 45.01 -18.26 -9.50
N GLN A 140 46.17 -18.34 -10.16
CA GLN A 140 47.01 -19.54 -10.11
C GLN A 140 47.68 -19.77 -8.75
N GLU A 141 47.66 -18.77 -7.85
CA GLU A 141 48.17 -18.90 -6.48
C GLU A 141 47.23 -19.67 -5.54
N TYR A 142 45.96 -19.86 -5.93
CA TYR A 142 45.03 -20.65 -5.13
C TYR A 142 45.36 -22.13 -5.28
N PHE A 143 45.71 -22.78 -4.17
CA PHE A 143 46.00 -24.21 -4.15
C PHE A 143 44.70 -25.03 -4.20
N THR A 144 44.40 -25.57 -5.37
CA THR A 144 43.13 -26.23 -5.68
C THR A 144 43.03 -27.66 -5.15
N LEU A 145 41.80 -28.17 -5.08
CA LEU A 145 41.51 -29.56 -4.72
C LEU A 145 42.22 -30.54 -5.66
N ALA A 146 42.28 -30.23 -6.95
CA ALA A 146 42.97 -31.06 -7.94
C ALA A 146 44.48 -31.10 -7.68
N GLU A 147 45.11 -29.97 -7.37
CA GLU A 147 46.53 -29.92 -6.99
C GLU A 147 46.81 -30.69 -5.70
N ALA A 148 45.96 -30.53 -4.68
CA ALA A 148 46.07 -31.26 -3.42
C ALA A 148 45.99 -32.79 -3.64
N LEU A 149 45.08 -33.25 -4.50
CA LEU A 149 44.95 -34.67 -4.85
C LEU A 149 46.14 -35.16 -5.69
N LYS A 150 46.56 -34.38 -6.70
CA LYS A 150 47.68 -34.72 -7.59
C LYS A 150 49.00 -34.84 -6.84
N GLU A 151 49.33 -33.90 -5.96
CA GLU A 151 50.51 -34.00 -5.09
C GLU A 151 50.48 -35.23 -4.17
N ASN A 152 49.29 -35.76 -3.89
CA ASN A 152 49.08 -36.97 -3.10
C ASN A 152 48.93 -38.24 -3.96
N GLY A 153 49.36 -38.19 -5.22
CA GLY A 153 49.49 -39.35 -6.10
C GLY A 153 48.22 -39.73 -6.87
N TYR A 154 47.22 -38.85 -6.93
CA TYR A 154 46.05 -39.06 -7.78
C TYR A 154 46.36 -38.69 -9.23
N LYS A 155 45.83 -39.48 -10.16
CA LYS A 155 45.67 -39.07 -11.57
C LYS A 155 44.46 -38.16 -11.68
N THR A 156 44.58 -37.04 -12.38
CA THR A 156 43.54 -35.99 -12.37
C THR A 156 43.03 -35.70 -13.78
N GLY A 157 41.71 -35.80 -13.98
CA GLY A 157 41.08 -35.55 -15.28
C GLY A 157 39.87 -34.64 -15.18
N HIS A 158 39.84 -33.57 -15.98
CA HIS A 158 38.70 -32.66 -16.15
C HIS A 158 37.97 -32.96 -17.45
N PHE A 159 36.65 -33.15 -17.36
CA PHE A 159 35.78 -33.45 -18.48
C PHE A 159 34.58 -32.48 -18.49
N GLY A 160 34.47 -31.66 -19.54
CA GLY A 160 33.34 -30.77 -19.79
C GLY A 160 33.63 -29.27 -19.58
N LYS A 161 32.71 -28.56 -18.92
CA LYS A 161 32.73 -27.11 -18.73
C LYS A 161 33.74 -26.72 -17.66
N TRP A 162 34.71 -25.88 -18.01
CA TRP A 162 35.64 -25.27 -17.05
C TRP A 162 35.12 -23.95 -16.47
N HIS A 163 35.01 -22.93 -17.33
CA HIS A 163 34.47 -21.60 -17.02
C HIS A 163 35.14 -20.85 -15.86
N LEU A 164 36.45 -21.04 -15.67
CA LEU A 164 37.28 -20.33 -14.69
C LEU A 164 38.45 -19.55 -15.31
N GLY A 165 38.57 -19.56 -16.63
CA GLY A 165 39.49 -18.71 -17.38
C GLY A 165 39.84 -19.27 -18.76
N LEU A 166 40.36 -18.39 -19.62
CA LEU A 166 41.06 -18.78 -20.85
C LEU A 166 42.51 -19.15 -20.51
N GLU A 167 43.19 -19.90 -21.38
CA GLU A 167 44.63 -20.14 -21.29
C GLU A 167 45.39 -18.82 -20.99
N PRO A 168 46.31 -18.79 -20.01
CA PRO A 168 46.88 -19.92 -19.25
C PRO A 168 46.12 -20.29 -17.96
N TYR A 169 44.83 -20.01 -17.83
CA TYR A 169 44.03 -20.32 -16.63
C TYR A 169 43.10 -21.53 -16.85
N ASP A 170 43.51 -22.43 -17.75
CA ASP A 170 42.83 -23.69 -18.07
C ASP A 170 43.08 -24.77 -16.99
N PRO A 171 42.31 -25.88 -16.97
CA PRO A 171 42.43 -26.92 -15.96
C PRO A 171 43.86 -27.48 -15.78
N LYS A 172 44.69 -27.53 -16.83
CA LYS A 172 46.05 -28.08 -16.74
C LYS A 172 46.98 -27.23 -15.87
N ARG A 173 46.66 -25.95 -15.68
CA ARG A 173 47.36 -25.03 -14.78
C ARG A 173 46.78 -24.99 -13.37
N GLN A 174 45.79 -25.84 -13.10
CA GLN A 174 45.05 -25.94 -11.84
C GLN A 174 44.95 -27.41 -11.41
N GLY A 175 46.06 -28.15 -11.55
CA GLY A 175 46.20 -29.48 -11.00
C GLY A 175 45.70 -30.65 -11.86
N PHE A 176 45.09 -30.43 -13.03
CA PHE A 176 44.61 -31.53 -13.88
C PHE A 176 45.67 -32.04 -14.88
N ASP A 177 45.78 -33.36 -15.03
CA ASP A 177 46.65 -34.01 -16.04
C ASP A 177 45.97 -34.05 -17.42
N VAL A 178 44.66 -34.33 -17.41
CA VAL A 178 43.81 -34.41 -18.60
C VAL A 178 42.77 -33.30 -18.57
N ASP A 179 42.57 -32.62 -19.69
CA ASP A 179 41.54 -31.60 -19.89
C ASP A 179 40.88 -31.80 -21.23
N VAL A 180 39.59 -32.15 -21.21
CA VAL A 180 38.79 -32.46 -22.37
C VAL A 180 37.42 -31.77 -22.21
N PRO A 181 36.97 -30.92 -23.15
CA PRO A 181 37.55 -30.62 -24.46
C PRO A 181 38.47 -29.39 -24.46
N ASN A 182 39.02 -28.95 -23.31
CA ASN A 182 39.75 -27.68 -23.19
C ASN A 182 38.92 -26.48 -23.67
N TRP A 183 37.78 -26.27 -23.00
CA TRP A 183 36.82 -25.22 -23.34
C TRP A 183 36.62 -24.23 -22.21
N SER A 184 36.90 -22.95 -22.49
CA SER A 184 36.79 -21.85 -21.53
C SER A 184 35.42 -21.16 -21.51
N GLY A 185 34.57 -21.45 -22.49
CA GLY A 185 33.27 -20.80 -22.65
C GLY A 185 32.20 -21.25 -21.64
N PRO A 186 31.11 -20.48 -21.53
CA PRO A 186 30.02 -20.75 -20.58
C PRO A 186 29.16 -21.97 -20.93
N GLY A 187 29.22 -22.45 -22.17
CA GLY A 187 28.52 -23.61 -22.71
C GLY A 187 29.10 -23.94 -24.10
N PRO A 188 28.74 -25.08 -24.72
CA PRO A 188 29.20 -25.43 -26.06
C PRO A 188 28.50 -24.55 -27.12
N SER A 189 28.97 -24.54 -28.38
CA SER A 189 28.29 -23.80 -29.47
C SER A 189 26.89 -24.32 -29.80
N GLY A 190 26.56 -25.51 -29.30
CA GLY A 190 25.33 -26.29 -29.44
C GLY A 190 25.52 -27.63 -28.74
N TYR A 191 24.45 -28.39 -28.48
CA TYR A 191 24.58 -29.68 -27.77
C TYR A 191 24.74 -30.88 -28.70
N LEU A 192 24.45 -30.71 -29.99
CA LEU A 192 24.59 -31.74 -31.02
C LEU A 192 25.73 -31.36 -31.97
N ALA A 193 26.58 -32.33 -32.30
CA ALA A 193 27.67 -32.15 -33.25
C ALA A 193 27.16 -31.77 -34.66
N PRO A 194 27.92 -30.98 -35.45
CA PRO A 194 29.31 -30.58 -35.21
C PRO A 194 29.45 -29.33 -34.34
N TRP A 195 30.34 -29.38 -33.36
CA TRP A 195 30.69 -28.24 -32.49
C TRP A 195 31.77 -27.36 -33.13
N LYS A 196 31.69 -26.04 -32.90
CA LYS A 196 32.62 -25.06 -33.49
C LYS A 196 33.60 -24.53 -32.45
N GLY A 197 34.90 -24.56 -32.75
CA GLY A 197 35.96 -23.91 -31.97
C GLY A 197 37.30 -24.64 -32.06
N LYS A 198 38.43 -23.92 -31.93
CA LYS A 198 39.79 -24.51 -32.06
C LYS A 198 40.07 -25.65 -31.07
N ASN A 199 39.54 -25.57 -29.86
CA ASN A 199 39.78 -26.57 -28.81
C ASN A 199 38.69 -27.64 -28.74
N PHE A 200 37.50 -27.38 -29.31
CA PHE A 200 36.42 -28.36 -29.41
C PHE A 200 36.59 -29.23 -30.67
N SER A 201 37.78 -29.81 -30.84
CA SER A 201 38.20 -30.51 -32.08
C SER A 201 38.24 -32.03 -31.95
N LEU A 202 37.51 -32.58 -30.98
CA LEU A 202 37.37 -34.04 -30.84
C LEU A 202 36.57 -34.64 -32.01
N PRO A 203 36.95 -35.85 -32.49
CA PRO A 203 36.16 -36.59 -33.46
C PRO A 203 34.77 -36.90 -32.88
N ALA A 204 33.72 -36.52 -33.60
CA ALA A 204 32.34 -36.75 -33.20
C ALA A 204 31.49 -37.17 -34.40
N LYS A 205 30.46 -37.99 -34.15
CA LYS A 205 29.48 -38.33 -35.20
C LYS A 205 28.51 -37.16 -35.37
N GLU A 206 28.05 -36.92 -36.59
CA GLU A 206 27.00 -35.92 -36.86
C GLU A 206 25.79 -36.15 -35.94
N GLY A 207 25.33 -35.11 -35.24
CA GLY A 207 24.22 -35.20 -34.30
C GLY A 207 24.53 -35.89 -32.95
N GLU A 208 25.77 -36.29 -32.69
CA GLU A 208 26.18 -36.83 -31.37
C GLU A 208 26.01 -35.76 -30.29
N HIS A 209 25.48 -36.15 -29.12
CA HIS A 209 25.26 -35.23 -28.01
C HIS A 209 26.55 -35.01 -27.20
N VAL A 210 26.77 -33.80 -26.69
CA VAL A 210 28.04 -33.44 -26.02
C VAL A 210 28.29 -34.29 -24.77
N GLU A 211 27.25 -34.57 -23.98
CA GLU A 211 27.36 -35.46 -22.81
C GLU A 211 27.68 -36.90 -23.20
N ASP A 212 27.29 -37.33 -24.41
CA ASP A 212 27.66 -38.65 -24.90
C ASP A 212 29.17 -38.72 -25.16
N LEU A 213 29.73 -37.69 -25.79
CA LEU A 213 31.16 -37.62 -26.03
C LEU A 213 31.96 -37.43 -24.73
N MET A 214 31.55 -36.50 -23.86
CA MET A 214 32.27 -36.24 -22.61
C MET A 214 32.28 -37.45 -21.68
N SER A 215 31.16 -38.17 -21.56
CA SER A 215 31.13 -39.41 -20.77
C SER A 215 31.98 -40.53 -21.38
N GLN A 216 32.05 -40.63 -22.71
CA GLN A 216 32.97 -41.56 -23.39
C GLN A 216 34.44 -41.26 -23.08
N GLU A 217 34.86 -39.99 -23.13
CA GLU A 217 36.24 -39.59 -22.82
C GLU A 217 36.57 -39.79 -21.33
N ALA A 218 35.63 -39.48 -20.45
CA ALA A 218 35.74 -39.77 -19.01
C ALA A 218 35.91 -41.28 -18.74
N ILE A 219 35.16 -42.13 -19.44
CA ILE A 219 35.26 -43.59 -19.35
C ILE A 219 36.63 -44.09 -19.83
N LYS A 220 37.20 -43.51 -20.90
CA LYS A 220 38.56 -43.87 -21.35
C LYS A 220 39.57 -43.62 -20.25
N PHE A 221 39.52 -42.46 -19.60
CA PHE A 221 40.37 -42.12 -18.46
C PHE A 221 40.18 -43.08 -17.27
N MET A 222 38.93 -43.44 -16.94
CA MET A 222 38.65 -44.44 -15.90
C MET A 222 39.25 -45.81 -16.22
N ARG A 223 39.17 -46.24 -17.48
CA ARG A 223 39.72 -47.54 -17.93
C ARG A 223 41.25 -47.54 -17.90
N GLU A 224 41.87 -46.45 -18.32
CA GLU A 224 43.33 -46.27 -18.32
C GLU A 224 43.91 -46.28 -16.90
N HIS A 225 43.25 -45.60 -15.95
CA HIS A 225 43.73 -45.46 -14.57
C HIS A 225 43.03 -46.37 -13.57
N LYS A 226 42.39 -47.46 -14.02
CA LYS A 226 41.59 -48.35 -13.15
C LYS A 226 42.38 -48.99 -11.99
N ASP A 227 43.71 -49.04 -12.07
CA ASP A 227 44.59 -49.65 -11.06
C ASP A 227 45.27 -48.62 -10.14
N GLU A 228 45.13 -47.33 -10.45
CA GLU A 228 45.65 -46.18 -9.71
C GLU A 228 44.48 -45.43 -9.02
N PRO A 229 44.73 -44.61 -7.99
CA PRO A 229 43.73 -43.66 -7.51
C PRO A 229 43.59 -42.49 -8.51
N PHE A 230 42.35 -42.15 -8.86
CA PHE A 230 42.09 -41.02 -9.75
C PHE A 230 41.04 -40.06 -9.20
N TYR A 231 41.13 -38.80 -9.64
CA TYR A 231 40.13 -37.76 -9.47
C TYR A 231 39.57 -37.37 -10.83
N LEU A 232 38.31 -37.73 -11.06
CA LEU A 232 37.58 -37.43 -12.27
C LEU A 232 36.59 -36.31 -11.98
N ASN A 233 36.85 -35.14 -12.53
CA ASN A 233 36.01 -33.98 -12.42
C ASN A 233 35.13 -33.85 -13.66
N TYR A 234 33.94 -34.46 -13.61
CA TYR A 234 32.94 -34.43 -14.66
C TYR A 234 32.02 -33.21 -14.47
N TRP A 235 32.39 -32.09 -15.08
CA TRP A 235 31.59 -30.87 -15.02
C TRP A 235 30.77 -30.79 -16.30
N ALA A 236 29.54 -31.30 -16.25
CA ALA A 236 28.66 -31.35 -17.41
C ALA A 236 28.45 -29.95 -18.02
N PHE A 237 28.20 -29.92 -19.32
CA PHE A 237 27.65 -28.73 -19.96
C PHE A 237 26.15 -28.64 -19.71
N SER A 238 25.49 -29.80 -19.67
CA SER A 238 24.06 -29.91 -19.43
C SER A 238 23.72 -29.45 -18.02
N VAL A 239 22.67 -28.66 -17.84
CA VAL A 239 21.55 -28.37 -18.75
C VAL A 239 21.48 -26.89 -19.18
N HIS A 240 22.64 -26.24 -19.29
CA HIS A 240 22.77 -24.82 -19.62
C HIS A 240 22.35 -24.48 -21.06
N SER A 241 21.98 -23.23 -21.33
CA SER A 241 21.76 -22.73 -22.69
C SER A 241 23.02 -22.83 -23.59
N PRO A 242 22.92 -22.87 -24.93
CA PRO A 242 21.69 -22.86 -25.74
C PRO A 242 20.95 -24.20 -25.63
N TRP A 243 19.65 -24.17 -25.34
CA TRP A 243 18.89 -25.40 -25.11
C TRP A 243 18.65 -26.15 -26.41
N GLN A 244 19.31 -27.30 -26.53
CA GLN A 244 19.26 -28.23 -27.65
C GLN A 244 19.42 -29.63 -27.09
N ALA A 245 18.66 -30.59 -27.61
CA ALA A 245 18.67 -31.96 -27.11
C ALA A 245 18.40 -32.97 -28.23
N LYS A 246 18.57 -34.26 -27.92
CA LYS A 246 18.32 -35.37 -28.85
C LYS A 246 16.85 -35.34 -29.33
N PRO A 247 16.57 -35.32 -30.64
CA PRO A 247 15.21 -35.10 -31.16
C PRO A 247 14.15 -36.11 -30.67
N ASP A 248 14.53 -37.36 -30.49
CA ASP A 248 13.70 -38.44 -29.98
C ASP A 248 13.29 -38.23 -28.52
N LEU A 249 14.22 -37.78 -27.67
CA LEU A 249 13.92 -37.40 -26.28
C LEU A 249 13.01 -36.16 -26.22
N VAL A 250 13.25 -35.15 -27.06
CA VAL A 250 12.36 -33.97 -27.14
C VAL A 250 10.94 -34.40 -27.48
N GLU A 251 10.78 -35.32 -28.43
CA GLU A 251 9.47 -35.85 -28.81
C GLU A 251 8.82 -36.69 -27.71
N LYS A 252 9.60 -37.49 -26.96
CA LYS A 252 9.13 -38.20 -25.75
C LYS A 252 8.51 -37.22 -24.76
N TYR A 253 9.22 -36.14 -24.40
CA TYR A 253 8.72 -35.17 -23.43
C TYR A 253 7.62 -34.27 -23.98
N ARG A 254 7.58 -34.00 -25.29
CA ARG A 254 6.49 -33.26 -25.92
C ARG A 254 5.16 -33.98 -25.73
N ARG A 255 5.15 -35.32 -25.85
CA ARG A 255 3.96 -36.16 -25.60
C ARG A 255 3.54 -36.20 -24.13
N LYS A 256 4.49 -36.02 -23.21
CA LYS A 256 4.24 -35.97 -21.76
C LYS A 256 3.88 -34.57 -21.24
N SER A 257 4.14 -33.52 -22.03
CA SER A 257 4.01 -32.13 -21.58
C SER A 257 2.54 -31.80 -21.33
N ASP A 258 2.26 -31.30 -20.12
CA ASP A 258 0.98 -30.69 -19.77
C ASP A 258 1.16 -29.18 -19.67
N ALA A 259 0.40 -28.43 -20.48
CA ALA A 259 0.43 -26.97 -20.47
C ALA A 259 0.07 -26.36 -19.10
N LYS A 260 -0.60 -27.09 -18.21
CA LYS A 260 -0.94 -26.62 -16.85
C LYS A 260 0.14 -26.91 -15.81
N ALA A 261 1.08 -27.81 -16.07
CA ALA A 261 2.14 -28.14 -15.13
C ALA A 261 3.17 -27.00 -15.01
N LEU A 262 3.81 -26.89 -13.83
CA LEU A 262 4.86 -25.90 -13.59
C LEU A 262 6.15 -26.24 -14.34
N GLN A 263 6.52 -27.53 -14.38
CA GLN A 263 7.61 -28.07 -15.18
C GLN A 263 7.00 -28.74 -16.42
N ARG A 264 7.29 -28.19 -17.61
CA ARG A 264 6.61 -28.60 -18.84
C ARG A 264 7.42 -28.45 -20.14
N GLU A 265 8.64 -27.91 -20.09
CA GLU A 265 9.45 -27.63 -21.28
C GLU A 265 10.14 -28.90 -21.81
N PRO A 266 9.76 -29.44 -22.99
CA PRO A 266 10.29 -30.69 -23.49
C PRO A 266 11.78 -30.68 -23.82
N VAL A 267 12.31 -29.56 -24.33
CA VAL A 267 13.72 -29.47 -24.71
C VAL A 267 14.60 -29.58 -23.47
N TYR A 268 14.27 -28.86 -22.40
CA TYR A 268 15.01 -28.92 -21.15
C TYR A 268 14.94 -30.32 -20.52
N ALA A 269 13.77 -30.94 -20.48
CA ALA A 269 13.60 -32.30 -19.96
C ALA A 269 14.46 -33.33 -20.70
N ALA A 270 14.58 -33.21 -22.03
CA ALA A 270 15.44 -34.07 -22.83
C ALA A 270 16.94 -33.86 -22.52
N MET A 271 17.36 -32.64 -22.17
CA MET A 271 18.73 -32.38 -21.71
C MET A 271 18.99 -32.97 -20.32
N VAL A 272 18.02 -32.88 -19.40
CA VAL A 272 18.08 -33.51 -18.07
C VAL A 272 18.25 -35.03 -18.20
N GLU A 273 17.49 -35.68 -19.09
CA GLU A 273 17.64 -37.12 -19.35
C GLU A 273 18.99 -37.46 -20.02
N SER A 274 19.51 -36.60 -20.90
CA SER A 274 20.84 -36.80 -21.50
C SER A 274 21.98 -36.70 -20.46
N LEU A 275 21.83 -35.84 -19.44
CA LEU A 275 22.72 -35.79 -18.29
C LEU A 275 22.59 -37.08 -17.45
N ASP A 276 21.37 -37.54 -17.19
CA ASP A 276 21.11 -38.78 -16.46
C ASP A 276 21.75 -40.00 -17.15
N ASP A 277 21.67 -40.08 -18.49
CA ASP A 277 22.33 -41.12 -19.29
C ASP A 277 23.86 -41.09 -19.15
N ALA A 278 24.46 -39.90 -19.13
CA ALA A 278 25.89 -39.74 -18.88
C ALA A 278 26.28 -40.23 -17.48
N VAL A 279 25.51 -39.88 -16.45
CA VAL A 279 25.68 -40.41 -15.09
C VAL A 279 25.58 -41.94 -15.10
N GLY A 280 24.55 -42.49 -15.74
CA GLY A 280 24.35 -43.94 -15.87
C GLY A 280 25.54 -44.66 -16.48
N ARG A 281 26.13 -44.12 -17.55
CA ARG A 281 27.32 -44.70 -18.19
C ARG A 281 28.55 -44.70 -17.27
N LEU A 282 28.76 -43.64 -16.51
CA LEU A 282 29.85 -43.59 -15.51
C LEU A 282 29.65 -44.66 -14.42
N LEU A 283 28.43 -44.78 -13.89
CA LEU A 283 28.11 -45.77 -12.85
C LEU A 283 28.25 -47.21 -13.35
N ASN A 284 27.71 -47.50 -14.53
CA ASN A 284 27.84 -48.83 -15.14
C ASN A 284 29.31 -49.18 -15.38
N THR A 285 30.12 -48.21 -15.81
CA THR A 285 31.56 -48.43 -16.01
C THR A 285 32.28 -48.72 -14.69
N LEU A 286 31.92 -48.06 -13.58
CA LEU A 286 32.48 -48.39 -12.27
C LEU A 286 32.19 -49.84 -11.85
N ASP A 287 30.98 -50.31 -12.12
CA ASP A 287 30.54 -51.67 -11.82
C ASP A 287 31.25 -52.69 -12.74
N GLU A 288 31.32 -52.40 -14.05
CA GLU A 288 32.06 -53.21 -15.04
C GLU A 288 33.54 -53.37 -14.69
N LEU A 289 34.19 -52.26 -14.29
CA LEU A 289 35.60 -52.24 -13.89
C LEU A 289 35.83 -52.81 -12.48
N LYS A 290 34.75 -53.09 -11.72
CA LYS A 290 34.80 -53.57 -10.33
C LYS A 290 35.61 -52.65 -9.41
N ILE A 291 35.39 -51.34 -9.55
CA ILE A 291 36.04 -50.31 -8.72
C ILE A 291 35.01 -49.44 -7.98
N ALA A 292 33.72 -49.76 -8.08
CA ALA A 292 32.65 -49.04 -7.40
C ALA A 292 32.80 -49.04 -5.86
N ASP A 293 33.29 -50.14 -5.28
CA ASP A 293 33.51 -50.34 -3.84
C ASP A 293 34.64 -49.48 -3.25
N ARG A 294 35.48 -48.87 -4.09
CA ARG A 294 36.56 -47.96 -3.70
C ARG A 294 36.44 -46.59 -4.33
N THR A 295 35.28 -46.20 -4.86
CA THR A 295 35.08 -44.92 -5.53
C THR A 295 34.08 -44.04 -4.78
N ILE A 296 34.54 -42.87 -4.36
CA ILE A 296 33.70 -41.80 -3.84
C ILE A 296 33.04 -41.09 -5.02
N ILE A 297 31.73 -40.82 -4.93
CA ILE A 297 30.99 -40.12 -5.98
C ILE A 297 30.23 -38.97 -5.36
N VAL A 298 30.39 -37.77 -5.93
CA VAL A 298 29.59 -36.59 -5.60
C VAL A 298 28.76 -36.21 -6.82
N PHE A 299 27.47 -35.98 -6.63
CA PHE A 299 26.59 -35.32 -7.60
C PHE A 299 26.10 -34.01 -6.98
N PHE A 300 26.24 -32.91 -7.72
CA PHE A 300 25.86 -31.57 -7.28
C PHE A 300 25.46 -30.70 -8.49
N SER A 301 24.87 -29.52 -8.28
CA SER A 301 24.73 -28.49 -9.32
C SER A 301 25.38 -27.17 -8.89
N ASP A 302 25.87 -26.37 -9.84
CA ASP A 302 26.58 -25.13 -9.54
C ASP A 302 25.69 -23.94 -9.18
N ASN A 303 24.41 -23.98 -9.54
CA ASN A 303 23.39 -23.03 -9.14
C ASN A 303 21.98 -23.53 -9.54
N GLY A 304 20.95 -22.91 -8.94
CA GLY A 304 19.57 -23.27 -9.20
C GLY A 304 19.11 -23.08 -10.66
N GLY A 305 17.99 -23.71 -11.00
CA GLY A 305 17.49 -23.81 -12.37
C GLY A 305 16.98 -22.49 -12.93
N VAL A 306 17.02 -22.35 -14.26
CA VAL A 306 16.49 -21.19 -14.99
C VAL A 306 14.97 -21.25 -15.04
N ASN A 307 14.31 -20.48 -14.17
CA ASN A 307 12.85 -20.50 -13.98
C ASN A 307 12.11 -19.34 -14.70
N TRP A 308 12.77 -18.69 -15.65
CA TRP A 308 12.26 -17.53 -16.37
C TRP A 308 12.35 -17.75 -17.88
N PHE A 309 11.52 -17.01 -18.63
CA PHE A 309 11.43 -17.12 -20.09
C PHE A 309 11.67 -15.77 -20.75
N GLU A 310 12.56 -15.74 -21.75
CA GLU A 310 12.83 -14.55 -22.56
C GLU A 310 12.35 -14.75 -24.01
N PRO A 311 11.82 -13.72 -24.69
CA PRO A 311 11.28 -13.87 -26.05
C PRO A 311 12.26 -14.48 -27.07
N ASN A 312 13.55 -14.22 -26.90
CA ASN A 312 14.59 -14.74 -27.78
C ASN A 312 14.84 -16.25 -27.61
N MET A 313 14.39 -16.86 -26.50
CA MET A 313 14.55 -18.30 -26.25
C MET A 313 13.79 -19.14 -27.26
N LYS A 314 12.55 -18.76 -27.59
CA LYS A 314 11.76 -19.44 -28.62
C LYS A 314 12.46 -19.44 -29.97
N LYS A 315 13.00 -18.28 -30.36
CA LYS A 315 13.69 -18.10 -31.64
C LYS A 315 15.00 -18.90 -31.72
N ASN A 316 15.73 -19.01 -30.62
CA ASN A 316 17.07 -19.59 -30.60
C ASN A 316 17.10 -21.09 -30.26
N SER A 317 16.08 -21.59 -29.55
CA SER A 317 16.07 -22.94 -28.99
C SER A 317 14.77 -23.72 -29.27
N GLY A 318 13.75 -23.08 -29.84
CA GLY A 318 12.46 -23.72 -30.11
C GLY A 318 11.62 -24.03 -28.85
N MET A 319 12.01 -23.50 -27.69
CA MET A 319 11.27 -23.66 -26.44
C MET A 319 10.01 -22.81 -26.42
N ASP A 320 8.95 -23.33 -25.79
CA ASP A 320 7.67 -22.64 -25.64
C ASP A 320 7.45 -22.11 -24.22
N TYR A 321 8.22 -22.60 -23.25
CA TYR A 321 8.10 -22.26 -21.83
C TYR A 321 9.46 -21.98 -21.19
N ALA A 322 9.44 -21.46 -19.96
CA ALA A 322 10.65 -21.38 -19.13
C ALA A 322 11.27 -22.79 -18.99
N PRO A 323 12.61 -22.91 -18.98
CA PRO A 323 13.29 -24.21 -18.93
C PRO A 323 12.80 -25.11 -17.79
N THR A 324 12.64 -24.53 -16.58
CA THR A 324 12.12 -25.27 -15.43
C THR A 324 11.28 -24.40 -14.48
N SER A 325 10.82 -25.02 -13.39
CA SER A 325 10.32 -24.38 -12.17
C SER A 325 11.02 -24.98 -10.96
N ASN A 326 11.56 -24.13 -10.09
CA ASN A 326 12.17 -24.55 -8.81
C ASN A 326 11.14 -24.71 -7.68
N ALA A 327 9.84 -24.63 -7.98
CA ALA A 327 8.79 -24.74 -6.98
C ALA A 327 8.95 -26.02 -6.14
N PRO A 328 8.69 -25.96 -4.82
CA PRO A 328 8.12 -24.82 -4.08
C PRO A 328 9.10 -23.70 -3.73
N LEU A 329 10.39 -23.80 -4.09
CA LEU A 329 11.39 -22.79 -3.78
C LEU A 329 11.19 -21.53 -4.63
N ARG A 330 11.42 -20.36 -4.03
CA ARG A 330 11.31 -19.07 -4.71
C ARG A 330 12.56 -18.77 -5.51
N GLY A 331 12.37 -18.18 -6.69
CA GLY A 331 13.47 -17.76 -7.55
C GLY A 331 14.15 -18.90 -8.32
N GLY A 332 15.30 -18.57 -8.89
CA GLY A 332 16.08 -19.43 -9.78
C GLY A 332 17.48 -18.86 -9.99
N LYS A 333 18.19 -19.34 -11.01
CA LYS A 333 19.52 -18.86 -11.38
C LYS A 333 19.63 -17.33 -11.30
N GLY A 334 20.69 -16.86 -10.64
CA GLY A 334 21.00 -15.44 -10.46
C GLY A 334 20.26 -14.75 -9.31
N THR A 335 19.41 -15.45 -8.54
CA THR A 335 18.67 -14.85 -7.42
C THR A 335 19.18 -15.33 -6.05
N LEU A 336 19.08 -14.49 -5.02
CA LEU A 336 19.47 -14.81 -3.64
C LEU A 336 18.48 -15.73 -2.90
N TYR A 337 17.36 -16.06 -3.53
CA TYR A 337 16.30 -16.89 -2.96
C TYR A 337 16.68 -18.39 -2.97
N GLU A 338 15.92 -19.21 -2.25
CA GLU A 338 16.18 -20.67 -2.11
C GLU A 338 16.33 -21.37 -3.46
N GLY A 339 15.47 -21.04 -4.43
CA GLY A 339 15.48 -21.66 -5.76
C GLY A 339 16.69 -21.28 -6.62
N GLY A 340 17.46 -20.26 -6.24
CA GLY A 340 18.70 -19.88 -6.92
C GLY A 340 19.98 -20.40 -6.29
N THR A 341 19.92 -20.93 -5.08
CA THR A 341 21.13 -21.31 -4.31
C THR A 341 21.06 -22.68 -3.65
N ARG A 342 19.89 -23.31 -3.55
CA ARG A 342 19.73 -24.67 -3.02
C ARG A 342 19.74 -25.67 -4.16
N GLU A 343 20.52 -26.74 -4.01
CA GLU A 343 20.92 -27.60 -5.13
C GLU A 343 20.64 -29.09 -4.86
N PRO A 344 20.42 -29.91 -5.91
CA PRO A 344 20.36 -31.35 -5.75
C PRO A 344 21.74 -31.89 -5.37
N CYS A 345 21.83 -32.73 -4.35
CA CYS A 345 23.13 -33.25 -3.88
C CYS A 345 23.05 -34.71 -3.42
N VAL A 346 23.95 -35.54 -3.94
CA VAL A 346 24.15 -36.93 -3.52
C VAL A 346 25.64 -37.17 -3.29
N VAL A 347 25.98 -37.86 -2.20
CA VAL A 347 27.34 -38.33 -1.93
C VAL A 347 27.34 -39.83 -1.66
N VAL A 348 28.14 -40.57 -2.40
CA VAL A 348 28.41 -42.00 -2.19
C VAL A 348 29.81 -42.15 -1.62
N TRP A 349 29.90 -42.77 -0.44
CA TRP A 349 31.17 -43.21 0.14
C TRP A 349 31.05 -44.69 0.51
N PRO A 350 31.56 -45.59 -0.34
CA PRO A 350 31.40 -47.03 -0.15
C PRO A 350 31.84 -47.49 1.24
N GLY A 351 30.97 -48.25 1.91
CA GLY A 351 31.20 -48.76 3.27
C GLY A 351 31.15 -47.71 4.39
N LYS A 352 30.84 -46.45 4.09
CA LYS A 352 30.80 -45.34 5.07
C LYS A 352 29.46 -44.59 5.08
N THR A 353 28.94 -44.19 3.93
CA THR A 353 27.58 -43.64 3.83
C THR A 353 26.55 -44.75 3.87
N GLN A 354 25.47 -44.56 4.63
CA GLN A 354 24.32 -45.46 4.57
C GLN A 354 23.58 -45.28 3.23
N ALA A 355 23.45 -46.36 2.48
CA ALA A 355 22.74 -46.38 1.19
C ALA A 355 21.28 -45.93 1.32
N GLY A 356 20.83 -45.05 0.43
CA GLY A 356 19.48 -44.47 0.39
C GLY A 356 19.17 -43.49 1.52
N ALA A 357 20.16 -43.10 2.34
CA ALA A 357 19.93 -42.19 3.46
C ALA A 357 19.64 -40.76 2.99
N LYS A 358 18.86 -40.01 3.78
CA LYS A 358 18.61 -38.58 3.56
C LYS A 358 19.15 -37.79 4.75
N SER A 359 19.84 -36.69 4.47
CA SER A 359 20.41 -35.80 5.49
C SER A 359 19.84 -34.38 5.35
N ASP A 360 19.51 -33.79 6.49
CA ASP A 360 19.17 -32.35 6.62
C ASP A 360 20.36 -31.51 7.08
N ALA A 361 21.56 -32.10 7.17
CA ALA A 361 22.75 -31.33 7.46
C ALA A 361 22.97 -30.24 6.40
N LEU A 362 23.34 -29.05 6.87
CA LEU A 362 23.70 -27.94 5.99
C LEU A 362 25.03 -28.24 5.30
N LEU A 363 24.99 -28.32 3.98
CA LEU A 363 26.16 -28.48 3.13
C LEU A 363 26.28 -27.24 2.23
N SER A 364 27.49 -26.71 2.06
CA SER A 364 27.78 -25.65 1.09
C SER A 364 28.84 -26.10 0.09
N SER A 365 28.85 -25.55 -1.12
CA SER A 365 29.85 -25.87 -2.15
C SER A 365 31.30 -25.68 -1.68
N VAL A 366 31.55 -24.78 -0.72
CA VAL A 366 32.88 -24.61 -0.10
C VAL A 366 33.33 -25.83 0.71
N ASP A 367 32.41 -26.69 1.15
CA ASP A 367 32.71 -27.83 2.01
C ASP A 367 33.34 -29.00 1.25
N PHE A 368 33.17 -29.08 -0.07
CA PHE A 368 33.63 -30.24 -0.82
C PHE A 368 35.14 -30.41 -0.76
N TYR A 369 35.91 -29.32 -0.77
CA TYR A 369 37.37 -29.36 -0.68
C TYR A 369 37.84 -30.10 0.58
N PRO A 370 37.56 -29.62 1.81
CA PRO A 370 38.02 -30.31 3.02
C PRO A 370 37.37 -31.70 3.20
N THR A 371 36.12 -31.86 2.76
CA THR A 371 35.41 -33.14 2.88
C THR A 371 36.08 -34.23 2.04
N LEU A 372 36.38 -33.95 0.77
CA LEU A 372 36.97 -34.95 -0.12
C LEU A 372 38.40 -35.31 0.25
N LEU A 373 39.19 -34.34 0.75
CA LEU A 373 40.52 -34.63 1.28
C LEU A 373 40.46 -35.52 2.53
N GLU A 374 39.55 -35.24 3.47
CA GLU A 374 39.37 -36.09 4.66
C GLU A 374 38.93 -37.50 4.27
N MET A 375 37.98 -37.65 3.34
CA MET A 375 37.54 -38.96 2.84
C MET A 375 38.66 -39.75 2.15
N ALA A 376 39.61 -39.05 1.51
CA ALA A 376 40.81 -39.63 0.89
C ALA A 376 41.95 -39.88 1.89
N GLY A 377 41.80 -39.47 3.16
CA GLY A 377 42.85 -39.56 4.18
C GLY A 377 44.03 -38.61 3.94
N ILE A 378 43.78 -37.48 3.28
CA ILE A 378 44.77 -36.45 2.98
C ILE A 378 44.55 -35.25 3.91
N PRO A 379 45.57 -34.82 4.68
CA PRO A 379 45.44 -33.63 5.51
C PRO A 379 45.43 -32.36 4.64
N VAL A 380 44.61 -31.39 5.03
CA VAL A 380 44.68 -30.03 4.46
C VAL A 380 46.02 -29.41 4.88
N LYS A 381 46.78 -28.86 3.93
CA LYS A 381 48.02 -28.13 4.23
C LYS A 381 47.73 -26.91 5.12
N SER A 382 48.60 -26.64 6.10
CA SER A 382 48.47 -25.52 7.03
C SER A 382 48.43 -24.14 6.36
N GLU A 383 49.06 -23.99 5.19
CA GLU A 383 49.11 -22.73 4.46
C GLU A 383 47.83 -22.44 3.66
N VAL A 384 46.96 -23.44 3.47
CA VAL A 384 45.74 -23.32 2.68
C VAL A 384 44.62 -22.75 3.55
N ARG A 385 44.14 -21.57 3.18
CA ARG A 385 42.98 -20.97 3.82
C ARG A 385 41.70 -21.58 3.26
N LEU A 386 40.90 -22.20 4.13
CA LEU A 386 39.58 -22.71 3.79
C LEU A 386 38.49 -21.95 4.56
N ASP A 387 37.36 -21.71 3.89
CA ASP A 387 36.10 -21.33 4.53
C ASP A 387 35.14 -22.53 4.69
N GLY A 388 35.40 -23.61 3.94
CA GLY A 388 34.69 -24.89 4.05
C GLY A 388 35.00 -25.66 5.33
N VAL A 389 34.06 -26.50 5.74
CA VAL A 389 34.22 -27.47 6.83
C VAL A 389 33.88 -28.87 6.34
N SER A 390 34.63 -29.87 6.81
CA SER A 390 34.43 -31.25 6.35
C SER A 390 33.10 -31.82 6.83
N GLN A 391 32.29 -32.29 5.88
CA GLN A 391 30.97 -32.88 6.11
C GLN A 391 31.02 -34.39 6.41
N VAL A 392 32.21 -34.96 6.66
CA VAL A 392 32.39 -36.36 7.06
C VAL A 392 31.49 -36.76 8.25
N PRO A 393 31.31 -35.94 9.31
CA PRO A 393 30.36 -36.26 10.37
C PRO A 393 28.93 -36.49 9.85
N ALA A 394 28.44 -35.64 8.93
CA ALA A 394 27.12 -35.79 8.34
C ALA A 394 27.02 -37.06 7.47
N LEU A 395 28.05 -37.35 6.68
CA LEU A 395 28.13 -38.55 5.83
C LEU A 395 28.14 -39.86 6.64
N LEU A 396 28.65 -39.81 7.86
CA LEU A 396 28.63 -40.92 8.82
C LEU A 396 27.33 -40.96 9.67
N GLY A 397 26.30 -40.19 9.29
CA GLY A 397 24.99 -40.16 9.96
C GLY A 397 24.96 -39.38 11.27
N LYS A 398 26.00 -38.60 11.60
CA LYS A 398 26.04 -37.72 12.77
C LYS A 398 25.49 -36.33 12.42
N LYS A 399 25.32 -35.48 13.44
CA LYS A 399 24.99 -34.06 13.22
C LYS A 399 26.09 -33.41 12.37
N GLY A 400 25.67 -32.62 11.37
CA GLY A 400 26.60 -31.86 10.54
C GLY A 400 27.43 -30.85 11.35
N PRO A 401 28.64 -30.51 10.87
CA PRO A 401 29.60 -29.65 11.56
C PRO A 401 29.22 -28.16 11.54
N ARG A 402 28.40 -27.72 10.57
CA ARG A 402 27.95 -26.33 10.43
C ARG A 402 26.46 -26.18 10.70
N ASP A 403 26.10 -25.07 11.32
CA ASP A 403 24.74 -24.57 11.45
C ASP A 403 24.50 -23.30 10.62
N THR A 404 25.56 -22.74 10.03
CA THR A 404 25.56 -21.44 9.36
C THR A 404 26.22 -21.52 7.97
N THR A 405 25.66 -20.86 6.97
CA THR A 405 26.25 -20.69 5.63
C THR A 405 25.85 -19.34 5.02
N PHE A 406 26.57 -18.93 3.99
CA PHE A 406 26.47 -17.59 3.39
C PHE A 406 26.39 -17.65 1.87
N CYS A 407 25.92 -16.57 1.27
CA CYS A 407 26.05 -16.29 -0.15
C CYS A 407 26.32 -14.80 -0.36
N TYR A 408 27.12 -14.49 -1.36
CA TYR A 408 27.49 -13.12 -1.72
C TYR A 408 27.30 -12.89 -3.22
N PHE A 409 26.38 -12.00 -3.59
CA PHE A 409 26.04 -11.68 -4.99
C PHE A 409 25.84 -10.16 -5.17
N PRO A 410 26.92 -9.37 -5.29
CA PRO A 410 26.89 -7.91 -5.34
C PRO A 410 26.62 -7.36 -6.75
N HIS A 411 25.65 -7.94 -7.47
CA HIS A 411 25.40 -7.67 -8.88
C HIS A 411 23.92 -7.36 -9.15
N TYR A 412 23.70 -6.45 -10.10
CA TYR A 412 22.43 -6.30 -10.79
C TYR A 412 22.36 -7.28 -11.97
N SER A 413 21.15 -7.64 -12.37
CA SER A 413 20.94 -8.39 -13.60
C SER A 413 21.35 -7.54 -14.81
N PRO A 414 21.92 -8.15 -15.87
CA PRO A 414 22.25 -7.39 -17.06
C PRO A 414 21.02 -6.71 -17.71
N PRO A 415 21.19 -5.59 -18.43
CA PRO A 415 20.10 -4.92 -19.13
C PRO A 415 19.32 -5.88 -20.05
N GLY A 416 18.00 -5.73 -20.12
CA GLY A 416 17.13 -6.59 -20.93
C GLY A 416 16.73 -7.92 -20.30
N HIS A 417 17.40 -8.38 -19.22
CA HIS A 417 16.95 -9.57 -18.50
C HIS A 417 15.59 -9.37 -17.83
N VAL A 418 14.77 -10.43 -17.85
CA VAL A 418 13.43 -10.47 -17.23
C VAL A 418 13.48 -10.52 -15.70
N VAL A 419 14.49 -11.18 -15.13
CA VAL A 419 14.69 -11.20 -13.68
C VAL A 419 15.52 -9.99 -13.28
N LYS A 420 14.98 -9.13 -12.42
CA LYS A 420 15.71 -7.97 -11.85
C LYS A 420 16.25 -8.33 -10.47
N THR A 421 17.57 -8.24 -10.31
CA THR A 421 18.28 -8.48 -9.05
C THR A 421 18.87 -7.19 -8.53
N VAL A 422 19.11 -7.12 -7.22
CA VAL A 422 19.79 -6.02 -6.54
C VAL A 422 21.02 -6.61 -5.86
N PRO A 423 22.18 -5.91 -5.84
CA PRO A 423 23.35 -6.34 -5.11
C PRO A 423 23.00 -6.72 -3.67
N GLY A 424 23.42 -7.90 -3.24
CA GLY A 424 23.08 -8.37 -1.91
C GLY A 424 23.89 -9.59 -1.47
N ALA A 425 23.55 -10.06 -0.28
CA ALA A 425 24.11 -11.23 0.34
C ALA A 425 23.05 -11.88 1.24
N TRP A 426 23.24 -13.15 1.58
CA TRP A 426 22.41 -13.80 2.60
C TRP A 426 23.24 -14.59 3.59
N VAL A 427 22.71 -14.71 4.80
CA VAL A 427 23.16 -15.67 5.82
C VAL A 427 21.99 -16.58 6.18
N ARG A 428 22.28 -17.88 6.29
CA ARG A 428 21.36 -18.85 6.85
C ARG A 428 21.98 -19.43 8.10
N GLN A 429 21.27 -19.35 9.23
CA GLN A 429 21.64 -20.01 10.48
C GLN A 429 20.45 -20.84 11.00
N GLY A 430 20.62 -22.16 11.02
CA GLY A 430 19.55 -23.10 11.34
C GLY A 430 18.35 -22.93 10.42
N ASP A 431 17.18 -22.66 11.02
CA ASP A 431 15.91 -22.48 10.30
C ASP A 431 15.78 -21.07 9.70
N TRP A 432 16.61 -20.11 10.11
CA TRP A 432 16.46 -18.71 9.73
C TRP A 432 17.38 -18.31 8.59
N LYS A 433 16.84 -17.57 7.62
CA LYS A 433 17.59 -16.95 6.53
C LYS A 433 17.32 -15.46 6.48
N LEU A 434 18.41 -14.67 6.50
CA LEU A 434 18.38 -13.24 6.28
C LEU A 434 19.00 -12.91 4.93
N ILE A 435 18.28 -12.20 4.07
CA ILE A 435 18.79 -11.57 2.86
C ILE A 435 19.00 -10.08 3.16
N ARG A 436 20.20 -9.57 2.87
CA ARG A 436 20.55 -8.14 2.93
C ARG A 436 20.79 -7.65 1.50
N LEU A 437 19.96 -6.73 1.05
CA LEU A 437 20.08 -6.05 -0.23
C LEU A 437 20.76 -4.70 0.01
N PHE A 438 21.96 -4.56 -0.55
CA PHE A 438 22.83 -3.42 -0.28
C PHE A 438 22.23 -2.14 -0.82
N ASN A 439 22.17 -1.10 0.02
CA ASN A 439 21.69 0.24 -0.29
C ASN A 439 20.34 0.26 -1.03
N ALA A 440 19.49 -0.75 -0.85
CA ALA A 440 18.31 -0.96 -1.70
C ALA A 440 17.09 -0.11 -1.31
N ALA A 441 17.11 0.55 -0.15
CA ALA A 441 16.07 1.47 0.26
C ALA A 441 16.16 2.83 -0.47
N PRO A 442 15.08 3.63 -0.53
CA PRO A 442 15.10 4.94 -1.21
C PRO A 442 16.12 5.95 -0.64
N ASP A 443 16.50 5.82 0.64
CA ASP A 443 17.56 6.59 1.30
C ASP A 443 18.96 5.96 1.14
N GLN A 444 19.05 4.96 0.26
CA GLN A 444 20.24 4.15 0.00
C GLN A 444 20.78 3.46 1.26
N ASN A 445 19.92 3.14 2.23
CA ASN A 445 20.25 2.20 3.29
C ASN A 445 19.93 0.77 2.86
N ASP A 446 20.47 -0.21 3.60
CA ASP A 446 20.24 -1.61 3.29
C ASP A 446 18.78 -2.00 3.54
N ARG A 447 18.24 -2.84 2.65
CA ARG A 447 16.94 -3.50 2.84
C ARG A 447 17.17 -4.92 3.30
N TYR A 448 16.38 -5.37 4.27
CA TYR A 448 16.46 -6.71 4.82
C TYR A 448 15.20 -7.50 4.52
N GLU A 449 15.35 -8.81 4.30
CA GLU A 449 14.24 -9.77 4.21
C GLU A 449 14.59 -10.98 5.10
N LEU A 450 13.67 -11.40 5.96
CA LEU A 450 13.88 -12.46 6.94
C LEU A 450 12.85 -13.56 6.79
N TYR A 451 13.30 -14.80 6.65
CA TYR A 451 12.44 -15.98 6.45
C TYR A 451 12.80 -17.10 7.44
N ASN A 452 11.78 -17.86 7.86
CA ASN A 452 11.94 -19.12 8.56
C ASN A 452 11.69 -20.27 7.58
N LEU A 453 12.76 -20.91 7.12
CA LEU A 453 12.74 -21.91 6.06
C LEU A 453 12.17 -23.27 6.47
N LYS A 454 11.99 -23.51 7.78
CA LYS A 454 11.33 -24.72 8.26
C LYS A 454 9.84 -24.70 7.97
N ASP A 455 9.21 -23.55 8.18
CA ASP A 455 7.77 -23.36 8.00
C ASP A 455 7.43 -22.73 6.64
N ASP A 456 8.38 -21.99 6.06
CA ASP A 456 8.23 -21.26 4.79
C ASP A 456 9.44 -21.48 3.86
N PRO A 457 9.61 -22.68 3.28
CA PRO A 457 10.70 -22.96 2.32
C PRO A 457 10.53 -22.19 0.99
N GLY A 458 9.36 -21.61 0.75
CA GLY A 458 9.07 -20.78 -0.41
C GLY A 458 9.36 -19.30 -0.22
N GLU A 459 9.85 -18.88 0.95
CA GLU A 459 10.16 -17.47 1.26
C GLU A 459 9.01 -16.52 0.89
N ALA A 460 7.78 -16.92 1.23
CA ALA A 460 6.55 -16.19 0.90
C ALA A 460 6.20 -15.09 1.89
N ARG A 461 6.61 -15.22 3.17
CA ARG A 461 6.32 -14.25 4.22
C ARG A 461 7.60 -13.66 4.79
N ASP A 462 7.87 -12.40 4.45
CA ASP A 462 8.95 -11.63 5.08
C ASP A 462 8.58 -11.25 6.53
N LEU A 463 9.44 -11.61 7.47
CA LEU A 463 9.32 -11.35 8.91
C LEU A 463 10.28 -10.25 9.40
N SER A 464 10.97 -9.54 8.48
CA SER A 464 12.00 -8.56 8.82
C SER A 464 11.49 -7.41 9.71
N VAL A 465 10.24 -6.98 9.49
CA VAL A 465 9.56 -5.95 10.30
C VAL A 465 9.06 -6.51 11.63
N ASP A 466 8.52 -7.73 11.63
CA ASP A 466 7.93 -8.38 12.80
C ASP A 466 9.00 -8.81 13.82
N LEU A 467 10.19 -9.22 13.34
CA LEU A 467 11.25 -9.83 14.14
C LEU A 467 12.61 -9.12 13.95
N TYR A 468 12.62 -7.80 14.04
CA TYR A 468 13.82 -6.98 13.80
C TYR A 468 15.03 -7.36 14.68
N ALA A 469 14.82 -7.83 15.92
CA ALA A 469 15.92 -8.32 16.75
C ALA A 469 16.67 -9.52 16.12
N LYS A 470 15.94 -10.40 15.42
CA LYS A 470 16.54 -11.54 14.69
C LYS A 470 17.28 -11.08 13.44
N VAL A 471 16.79 -10.01 12.77
CA VAL A 471 17.51 -9.35 11.69
C VAL A 471 18.88 -8.85 12.18
N GLN A 472 18.92 -8.15 13.31
CA GLN A 472 20.17 -7.64 13.88
C GLN A 472 21.15 -8.75 14.23
N GLU A 473 20.67 -9.83 14.87
CA GLU A 473 21.48 -11.01 15.20
C GLU A 473 22.16 -11.61 13.96
N LEU A 474 21.38 -11.87 12.91
CA LEU A 474 21.89 -12.48 11.69
C LEU A 474 22.75 -11.51 10.86
N ASP A 475 22.42 -10.21 10.83
CA ASP A 475 23.24 -9.23 10.10
C ASP A 475 24.62 -9.02 10.74
N VAL A 476 24.75 -9.22 12.05
CA VAL A 476 26.08 -9.25 12.73
C VAL A 476 26.92 -10.40 12.18
N LEU A 477 26.33 -11.59 12.00
CA LEU A 477 27.01 -12.75 11.41
C LEU A 477 27.39 -12.49 9.95
N LEU A 478 26.45 -11.97 9.16
CA LEU A 478 26.70 -11.65 7.75
C LEU A 478 27.80 -10.59 7.60
N SER A 479 27.74 -9.51 8.38
CA SER A 479 28.75 -8.45 8.38
C SER A 479 30.13 -8.95 8.81
N LYS A 480 30.19 -9.86 9.79
CA LYS A 480 31.44 -10.52 10.18
C LYS A 480 32.01 -11.33 9.02
N HIS A 481 31.18 -12.14 8.37
CA HIS A 481 31.58 -12.95 7.23
C HIS A 481 32.11 -12.10 6.05
N LEU A 482 31.41 -11.02 5.69
CA LEU A 482 31.85 -10.10 4.63
C LEU A 482 33.22 -9.48 4.93
N ARG A 483 33.50 -9.11 6.19
CA ARG A 483 34.83 -8.63 6.62
C ARG A 483 35.89 -9.72 6.56
N GLU A 484 35.62 -10.90 7.10
CA GLU A 484 36.59 -12.00 7.14
C GLU A 484 36.95 -12.53 5.76
N THR A 485 36.02 -12.42 4.80
CA THR A 485 36.24 -12.76 3.40
C THR A 485 36.84 -11.63 2.57
N ASN A 486 37.03 -10.42 3.13
CA ASN A 486 37.40 -9.23 2.37
C ASN A 486 36.46 -8.97 1.17
N ALA A 487 35.16 -9.29 1.32
CA ALA A 487 34.18 -9.08 0.26
C ALA A 487 33.96 -7.59 0.01
N LEU A 488 33.92 -7.19 -1.26
CA LEU A 488 33.75 -5.78 -1.68
C LEU A 488 32.32 -5.28 -1.54
N VAL A 489 31.91 -4.90 -0.33
CA VAL A 489 30.55 -4.42 -0.07
C VAL A 489 30.23 -3.17 -0.91
N PRO A 490 29.19 -3.21 -1.76
CA PRO A 490 28.82 -2.06 -2.56
C PRO A 490 28.43 -0.83 -1.74
N GLY A 491 28.91 0.34 -2.17
CA GLY A 491 28.52 1.63 -1.58
C GLY A 491 27.27 2.23 -2.24
N LYS A 492 26.81 3.36 -1.69
CA LYS A 492 25.73 4.17 -2.26
C LYS A 492 26.10 4.64 -3.67
N ASN A 493 25.16 4.58 -4.60
CA ASN A 493 25.34 5.20 -5.92
C ASN A 493 25.19 6.72 -5.80
N PRO A 494 26.25 7.53 -6.03
CA PRO A 494 26.18 8.99 -5.93
C PRO A 494 25.28 9.64 -6.99
N TYR A 495 24.86 8.87 -8.01
CA TYR A 495 23.95 9.32 -9.06
C TYR A 495 22.54 8.75 -8.91
N TYR A 496 22.21 8.13 -7.77
CA TYR A 496 20.87 7.57 -7.57
C TYR A 496 19.83 8.69 -7.60
N ASN A 497 18.97 8.63 -8.59
CA ASN A 497 17.83 9.49 -8.75
C ASN A 497 16.71 8.70 -9.43
N PRO A 498 15.86 8.01 -8.64
CA PRO A 498 14.79 7.18 -9.18
C PRO A 498 13.70 8.00 -9.88
N GLU A 499 13.63 9.32 -9.65
CA GLU A 499 12.71 10.23 -10.32
C GLU A 499 13.20 10.60 -11.73
N LEU A 500 14.51 10.50 -11.96
CA LEU A 500 15.18 10.79 -13.23
C LEU A 500 16.04 9.60 -13.67
N PRO A 501 15.45 8.41 -13.88
CA PRO A 501 16.18 7.15 -14.06
C PRO A 501 17.08 7.14 -15.30
N ASP A 502 16.82 8.04 -16.26
CA ASP A 502 17.54 8.12 -17.52
C ASP A 502 18.53 9.28 -17.59
N LEU A 503 18.68 10.10 -16.55
CA LEU A 503 19.48 11.32 -16.60
C LEU A 503 20.61 11.29 -15.58
N ILE A 504 21.80 11.69 -16.02
CA ILE A 504 23.03 11.70 -15.22
C ILE A 504 23.54 13.15 -15.20
N PRO A 505 23.72 13.79 -14.02
CA PRO A 505 24.34 15.10 -13.95
C PRO A 505 25.77 15.06 -14.48
N VAL A 506 26.15 16.08 -15.25
CA VAL A 506 27.58 16.30 -15.56
C VAL A 506 28.25 16.90 -14.33
N LYS A 507 29.55 16.64 -14.13
CA LYS A 507 30.32 17.08 -12.96
C LYS A 507 30.09 18.58 -12.67
N GLY A 508 29.61 18.90 -11.47
CA GLY A 508 29.32 20.27 -11.03
C GLY A 508 27.85 20.70 -11.20
N ALA A 509 26.99 19.84 -11.75
CA ALA A 509 25.55 20.05 -11.84
C ALA A 509 24.77 19.08 -10.93
N THR A 510 23.56 19.48 -10.53
CA THR A 510 22.58 18.67 -9.82
C THR A 510 21.27 18.64 -10.59
N LEU A 511 20.61 17.48 -10.63
CA LEU A 511 19.30 17.30 -11.27
C LEU A 511 18.24 17.05 -10.22
N ALA A 512 17.13 17.76 -10.31
CA ALA A 512 15.95 17.52 -9.49
C ALA A 512 14.70 17.60 -10.36
N LYS A 513 13.68 16.82 -10.03
CA LYS A 513 12.36 16.98 -10.61
C LYS A 513 11.55 17.86 -9.65
N ARG A 514 11.00 18.99 -10.12
CA ARG A 514 10.21 19.92 -9.29
C ARG A 514 9.05 20.47 -10.10
N ASN A 515 7.84 20.41 -9.57
CA ASN A 515 6.63 21.00 -10.17
C ASN A 515 6.47 20.68 -11.67
N GLY A 516 6.64 19.41 -12.05
CA GLY A 516 6.46 18.99 -13.43
C GLY A 516 7.63 19.28 -14.37
N VAL A 517 8.77 19.81 -13.88
CA VAL A 517 9.93 20.17 -14.71
C VAL A 517 11.23 19.58 -14.16
N LEU A 518 12.17 19.29 -15.05
CA LEU A 518 13.55 19.00 -14.68
C LEU A 518 14.24 20.32 -14.34
N VAL A 519 14.77 20.43 -13.14
CA VAL A 519 15.59 21.54 -12.65
C VAL A 519 17.05 21.10 -12.66
N ILE A 520 17.88 21.89 -13.33
CA ILE A 520 19.33 21.71 -13.45
C ILE A 520 19.98 22.90 -12.76
N THR A 521 20.69 22.64 -11.67
CA THR A 521 21.41 23.68 -10.92
C THR A 521 22.91 23.40 -11.02
N ALA A 522 23.72 24.42 -11.29
CA ALA A 522 25.17 24.28 -11.33
C ALA A 522 25.88 25.57 -10.89
N GLU A 523 27.05 25.44 -10.26
CA GLU A 523 28.00 26.55 -10.04
C GLU A 523 28.78 26.88 -11.34
N GLY A 524 28.83 25.92 -12.27
CA GLY A 524 29.34 26.06 -13.63
C GLY A 524 28.22 25.85 -14.65
N ASN A 525 28.49 25.12 -15.74
CA ASN A 525 27.50 24.95 -16.81
C ASN A 525 26.36 23.97 -16.40
N PRO A 526 25.08 24.40 -16.45
CA PRO A 526 23.95 23.52 -16.19
C PRO A 526 23.87 22.45 -17.30
N SER A 527 24.24 21.21 -16.96
CA SER A 527 24.39 20.14 -17.94
C SER A 527 24.08 18.75 -17.40
N PHE A 528 23.51 17.91 -18.28
CA PHE A 528 23.22 16.50 -18.00
C PHE A 528 23.42 15.64 -19.25
N SER A 529 23.61 14.34 -19.04
CA SER A 529 23.62 13.32 -20.10
C SER A 529 22.52 12.29 -19.90
N THR A 530 22.07 11.66 -20.97
CA THR A 530 21.14 10.53 -20.91
C THR A 530 21.87 9.22 -20.64
N THR A 531 21.13 8.20 -20.20
CA THR A 531 21.53 6.80 -20.28
C THR A 531 21.51 6.30 -21.73
N GLU A 532 21.72 4.99 -21.92
CA GLU A 532 21.65 4.33 -23.22
C GLU A 532 20.28 4.52 -23.88
N LEU A 533 20.29 4.91 -25.16
CA LEU A 533 19.08 5.19 -25.94
C LEU A 533 18.58 3.96 -26.69
N PRO A 534 17.25 3.84 -26.92
CA PRO A 534 16.70 2.89 -27.87
C PRO A 534 17.28 3.09 -29.27
N SER A 535 17.42 1.99 -30.03
CA SER A 535 17.89 2.06 -31.42
C SER A 535 16.94 2.87 -32.31
N GLY A 536 17.51 3.69 -33.19
CA GLY A 536 16.81 4.49 -34.19
C GLY A 536 17.72 4.79 -35.38
N GLN A 537 17.16 5.29 -36.47
CA GLN A 537 17.92 5.58 -37.70
C GLN A 537 17.91 7.07 -38.02
N GLY A 538 19.10 7.65 -38.17
CA GLY A 538 19.23 9.07 -38.37
C GLY A 538 18.99 9.56 -39.80
N PRO A 539 18.98 10.89 -40.03
CA PRO A 539 19.21 11.94 -39.04
C PRO A 539 18.09 12.03 -38.00
N PHE A 540 18.38 12.66 -36.85
CA PHE A 540 17.45 12.79 -35.73
C PHE A 540 17.08 14.24 -35.49
N THR A 541 15.93 14.45 -34.84
CA THR A 541 15.49 15.77 -34.36
C THR A 541 15.20 15.69 -32.87
N LEU A 542 15.79 16.59 -32.07
CA LEU A 542 15.51 16.73 -30.66
C LEU A 542 14.64 17.96 -30.41
N GLY A 543 13.39 17.75 -30.03
CA GLY A 543 12.51 18.79 -29.50
C GLY A 543 12.81 19.04 -28.02
N VAL A 544 13.01 20.30 -27.63
CA VAL A 544 13.32 20.70 -26.25
C VAL A 544 12.46 21.90 -25.87
N ARG A 545 11.77 21.84 -24.72
CA ARG A 545 11.17 23.03 -24.10
C ARG A 545 11.90 23.38 -22.82
N ILE A 546 12.50 24.56 -22.81
CA ILE A 546 13.50 24.96 -21.82
C ILE A 546 13.33 26.44 -21.46
N ARG A 547 13.58 26.76 -20.19
CA ARG A 547 13.84 28.12 -19.72
C ARG A 547 15.17 28.12 -18.98
N ALA A 548 16.00 29.12 -19.20
CA ALA A 548 17.34 29.16 -18.64
C ALA A 548 17.65 30.55 -18.09
N HIS A 549 18.46 30.58 -17.05
CA HIS A 549 19.07 31.79 -16.51
C HIS A 549 20.59 31.69 -16.69
N GLY A 550 21.21 32.63 -17.41
CA GLY A 550 22.64 32.56 -17.74
C GLY A 550 23.04 33.31 -19.00
N LYS A 551 24.05 32.79 -19.71
CA LYS A 551 24.55 33.36 -20.97
C LYS A 551 25.18 32.29 -21.87
N GLY A 552 25.24 32.57 -23.17
CA GLY A 552 25.86 31.71 -24.18
C GLY A 552 24.90 30.73 -24.84
N GLU A 553 25.37 30.04 -25.90
CA GLU A 553 24.53 29.11 -26.67
C GLU A 553 24.25 27.81 -25.93
N GLY A 554 23.05 27.25 -26.15
CA GLY A 554 22.76 25.88 -25.78
C GLY A 554 23.44 24.91 -26.74
N ARG A 555 23.85 23.73 -26.27
CA ARG A 555 24.53 22.73 -27.10
C ARG A 555 24.09 21.31 -26.75
N ILE A 556 23.86 20.50 -27.78
CA ILE A 556 23.62 19.06 -27.66
C ILE A 556 24.84 18.31 -28.20
N PHE A 557 25.33 17.34 -27.44
CA PHE A 557 26.35 16.39 -27.85
C PHE A 557 25.74 14.99 -27.98
N TRP A 558 26.35 14.15 -28.81
CA TRP A 558 25.99 12.74 -28.93
C TRP A 558 27.22 11.85 -29.09
N ASN A 559 27.05 10.57 -28.77
CA ASN A 559 27.97 9.50 -29.13
C ASN A 559 27.20 8.34 -29.77
N THR A 560 27.90 7.47 -30.50
CA THR A 560 27.32 6.30 -31.17
C THR A 560 27.74 4.98 -30.53
N SER A 561 28.60 5.02 -29.50
CA SER A 561 28.94 3.85 -28.69
C SER A 561 29.36 4.20 -27.26
N LYS A 562 29.27 3.20 -26.36
CA LYS A 562 29.65 3.32 -24.95
C LYS A 562 31.10 3.75 -24.69
N LYS A 563 32.03 3.41 -25.59
CA LYS A 563 33.46 3.73 -25.46
C LYS A 563 33.83 5.10 -26.04
N GLU A 564 32.90 5.73 -26.76
CA GLU A 564 33.16 7.00 -27.43
C GLU A 564 32.82 8.19 -26.50
N PRO A 565 33.77 9.10 -26.23
CA PRO A 565 33.50 10.30 -25.43
C PRO A 565 32.68 11.33 -26.22
N TYR A 566 31.96 12.19 -25.50
CA TYR A 566 31.36 13.39 -26.11
C TYR A 566 32.47 14.29 -26.64
N ALA A 567 32.38 14.69 -27.90
CA ALA A 567 33.36 15.53 -28.58
C ALA A 567 32.67 16.65 -29.36
N ARG A 568 33.37 17.77 -29.55
CA ARG A 568 32.83 18.97 -30.20
C ARG A 568 32.40 18.71 -31.65
N GLU A 569 33.10 17.81 -32.35
CA GLU A 569 32.79 17.37 -33.73
C GLU A 569 31.40 16.70 -33.83
N ARG A 570 30.88 16.16 -32.72
CA ARG A 570 29.58 15.49 -32.59
C ARG A 570 28.66 16.32 -31.68
N SER A 571 28.48 17.59 -32.06
CA SER A 571 27.59 18.49 -31.33
C SER A 571 26.84 19.44 -32.27
N ALA A 572 25.72 19.96 -31.80
CA ALA A 572 24.93 21.00 -32.45
C ALA A 572 24.61 22.12 -31.45
N SER A 573 24.89 23.37 -31.82
CA SER A 573 24.47 24.55 -31.06
C SER A 573 23.03 24.93 -31.38
N PHE A 574 22.35 25.58 -30.44
CA PHE A 574 21.06 26.24 -30.66
C PHE A 574 21.00 27.58 -29.89
N PRO A 575 20.24 28.57 -30.40
CA PRO A 575 20.18 29.91 -29.82
C PRO A 575 19.30 29.91 -28.56
N LEU A 576 19.86 29.42 -27.45
CA LEU A 576 19.18 29.39 -26.16
C LEU A 576 19.03 30.81 -25.60
N GLU A 577 17.78 31.23 -25.39
CA GLU A 577 17.44 32.49 -24.75
C GLU A 577 17.55 32.36 -23.22
N HIS A 578 18.08 33.39 -22.57
CA HIS A 578 18.32 33.43 -21.11
C HIS A 578 17.48 34.54 -20.44
N ASP A 579 16.21 34.62 -20.80
CA ASP A 579 15.24 35.63 -20.35
C ASP A 579 14.26 35.09 -19.28
N ASP A 580 14.52 33.88 -18.77
CA ASP A 580 13.66 33.13 -17.83
C ASP A 580 12.24 32.83 -18.36
N ALA A 581 11.99 33.01 -19.67
CA ALA A 581 10.77 32.59 -20.34
C ALA A 581 10.89 31.18 -20.93
N TRP A 582 9.74 30.54 -21.20
CA TRP A 582 9.71 29.22 -21.83
C TRP A 582 9.88 29.32 -23.34
N HIS A 583 10.91 28.65 -23.86
CA HIS A 583 11.18 28.56 -25.30
C HIS A 583 11.14 27.12 -25.78
N ASN A 584 10.73 26.94 -27.05
CA ASN A 584 10.70 25.63 -27.72
C ASN A 584 11.76 25.61 -28.83
N TYR A 585 12.59 24.58 -28.84
CA TYR A 585 13.63 24.37 -29.85
C TYR A 585 13.45 23.02 -30.54
N ALA A 586 13.72 22.98 -31.84
CA ALA A 586 13.86 21.75 -32.62
C ALA A 586 15.28 21.69 -33.17
N ILE A 587 16.11 20.81 -32.58
CA ILE A 587 17.55 20.75 -32.83
C ILE A 587 17.84 19.56 -33.75
N ALA A 588 18.44 19.83 -34.91
CA ALA A 588 18.83 18.80 -35.86
C ALA A 588 20.13 18.08 -35.42
N ILE A 589 20.13 16.76 -35.49
CA ILE A 589 21.28 15.89 -35.18
C ILE A 589 21.60 15.08 -36.45
N PRO A 590 22.68 15.41 -37.19
CA PRO A 590 22.96 14.86 -38.53
C PRO A 590 23.56 13.44 -38.52
N ALA A 591 23.64 12.79 -37.36
CA ALA A 591 24.22 11.45 -37.24
C ALA A 591 23.39 10.44 -38.04
N ALA A 592 24.02 9.72 -39.00
CA ALA A 592 23.35 8.67 -39.77
C ALA A 592 23.25 7.33 -39.02
N GLN A 593 24.16 7.09 -38.08
CA GLN A 593 24.20 5.88 -37.25
C GLN A 593 23.30 6.03 -36.01
N PRO A 594 22.83 4.92 -35.40
CA PRO A 594 22.11 4.97 -34.13
C PRO A 594 22.89 5.73 -33.05
N LEU A 595 22.18 6.55 -32.27
CA LEU A 595 22.76 7.24 -31.13
C LEU A 595 22.83 6.29 -29.94
N TYR A 596 23.92 6.36 -29.17
CA TYR A 596 24.06 5.65 -27.91
C TYR A 596 23.55 6.49 -26.74
N SER A 597 23.93 7.76 -26.65
CA SER A 597 23.46 8.69 -25.61
C SER A 597 23.58 10.16 -26.04
N LEU A 598 22.85 11.04 -25.36
CA LEU A 598 22.87 12.49 -25.57
C LEU A 598 23.42 13.22 -24.34
N ARG A 599 23.98 14.41 -24.54
CA ARG A 599 24.29 15.37 -23.48
C ARG A 599 23.78 16.75 -23.85
N LEU A 600 23.10 17.42 -22.92
CA LEU A 600 22.62 18.80 -23.07
C LEU A 600 23.43 19.71 -22.16
N ASP A 601 24.01 20.76 -22.75
CA ASP A 601 24.66 21.87 -22.06
C ASP A 601 23.81 23.13 -22.28
N ALA A 602 23.18 23.66 -21.22
CA ALA A 602 22.24 24.78 -21.30
C ALA A 602 22.94 26.16 -21.13
N GLY A 603 24.07 26.35 -21.80
CA GLY A 603 24.85 27.60 -21.76
C GLY A 603 26.04 27.56 -20.81
N THR A 604 26.53 28.75 -20.43
CA THR A 604 27.77 28.94 -19.66
C THR A 604 27.57 29.75 -18.38
N GLY A 605 28.22 29.31 -17.30
CA GLY A 605 28.20 29.98 -15.98
C GLY A 605 27.10 29.50 -15.03
N ALA A 606 27.21 29.87 -13.76
CA ALA A 606 26.30 29.45 -12.70
C ALA A 606 24.85 29.87 -12.99
N GLY A 607 23.90 28.99 -12.71
CA GLY A 607 22.49 29.28 -12.93
C GLY A 607 21.58 28.08 -12.76
N GLU A 608 20.28 28.37 -12.76
CA GLU A 608 19.22 27.37 -12.79
C GLU A 608 18.64 27.30 -14.21
N THR A 609 18.52 26.09 -14.74
CA THR A 609 17.84 25.81 -16.01
C THR A 609 16.70 24.85 -15.74
N ARG A 610 15.55 25.08 -16.36
CA ARG A 610 14.38 24.21 -16.23
C ARG A 610 13.95 23.68 -17.59
N VAL A 611 13.70 22.38 -17.68
CA VAL A 611 13.27 21.69 -18.90
C VAL A 611 11.90 21.05 -18.64
N GLU A 612 10.91 21.37 -19.47
CA GLU A 612 9.56 20.79 -19.39
C GLU A 612 9.51 19.42 -20.09
N PHE A 613 10.15 19.31 -21.26
CA PHE A 613 10.28 18.03 -21.97
C PHE A 613 11.47 18.00 -22.93
N LEU A 614 11.86 16.78 -23.28
CA LEU A 614 12.78 16.42 -24.37
C LEU A 614 12.12 15.34 -25.24
N ARG A 615 12.17 15.48 -26.56
CA ARG A 615 11.57 14.52 -27.52
C ARG A 615 12.53 14.22 -28.66
N LEU A 616 13.09 13.01 -28.68
CA LEU A 616 13.97 12.56 -29.75
C LEU A 616 13.17 11.81 -30.81
N ARG A 617 13.25 12.24 -32.06
CA ARG A 617 12.63 11.59 -33.24
C ARG A 617 13.70 11.17 -34.25
N ASP A 618 13.44 10.07 -34.96
CA ASP A 618 14.29 9.56 -36.04
C ASP A 618 13.92 10.15 -37.41
N LYS A 619 14.58 9.70 -38.49
CA LYS A 619 14.34 10.17 -39.87
C LYS A 619 12.89 9.99 -40.34
N GLY A 620 12.15 9.04 -39.78
CA GLY A 620 10.76 8.76 -40.10
C GLY A 620 9.76 9.51 -39.22
N GLU A 621 10.21 10.52 -38.45
CA GLU A 621 9.44 11.22 -37.43
C GLU A 621 8.94 10.32 -36.29
N LYS A 622 9.46 9.09 -36.18
CA LYS A 622 9.08 8.16 -35.12
C LYS A 622 9.73 8.60 -33.82
N LEU A 623 8.95 8.63 -32.75
CA LEU A 623 9.45 8.91 -31.41
C LEU A 623 10.41 7.79 -30.97
N VAL A 624 11.69 8.13 -30.80
CA VAL A 624 12.73 7.25 -30.27
C VAL A 624 12.66 7.22 -28.75
N ARG A 625 12.59 8.41 -28.13
CA ARG A 625 12.47 8.59 -26.69
C ARG A 625 11.83 9.93 -26.36
N GLU A 626 11.01 9.94 -25.32
CA GLU A 626 10.49 11.16 -24.70
C GLU A 626 10.87 11.18 -23.23
N TRP A 627 11.29 12.34 -22.76
CA TRP A 627 11.42 12.66 -21.34
C TRP A 627 10.43 13.77 -21.04
N THR A 628 9.42 13.46 -20.25
CA THR A 628 8.49 14.44 -19.68
C THR A 628 8.66 14.42 -18.17
N PHE A 629 8.58 15.60 -17.57
CA PHE A 629 8.76 15.74 -16.13
C PHE A 629 7.45 16.05 -15.42
N ASN A 630 6.33 16.11 -16.14
CA ASN A 630 4.98 16.23 -15.57
C ASN A 630 4.61 14.94 -14.84
N GLY A 631 4.87 14.89 -13.53
CA GLY A 631 4.42 13.86 -12.62
C GLY A 631 4.34 14.38 -11.18
N ASP A 632 3.63 13.65 -10.33
CA ASP A 632 3.49 13.95 -8.90
C ASP A 632 4.83 13.73 -8.14
N ASP A 633 5.77 14.67 -8.25
CA ASP A 633 7.08 14.65 -7.56
C ASP A 633 7.07 15.50 -6.30
N TYR A 634 6.07 15.24 -5.47
CA TYR A 634 6.03 15.78 -4.12
C TYR A 634 6.95 14.93 -3.25
N VAL A 635 8.10 15.51 -2.87
CA VAL A 635 9.08 14.88 -1.98
C VAL A 635 8.85 15.38 -0.57
N THR A 636 8.68 14.46 0.36
CA THR A 636 8.45 14.81 1.76
C THR A 636 9.72 15.40 2.41
N GLY A 637 9.52 16.44 3.23
CA GLY A 637 10.58 17.12 3.97
C GLY A 637 11.11 16.32 5.17
N PRO A 638 12.11 16.86 5.90
CA PRO A 638 12.71 16.20 7.06
C PRO A 638 11.71 15.83 8.16
N ASP A 639 10.68 16.66 8.40
CA ASP A 639 9.67 16.41 9.43
C ASP A 639 8.79 15.20 9.14
N SER A 640 8.75 14.73 7.89
CA SER A 640 8.04 13.51 7.50
C SER A 640 8.92 12.26 7.55
N ARG A 641 10.13 12.36 8.09
CA ARG A 641 11.11 11.28 8.16
C ARG A 641 11.61 11.11 9.58
N ARG A 642 12.02 9.89 9.92
CA ARG A 642 12.61 9.60 11.23
C ARG A 642 13.90 10.39 11.45
N GLN A 643 13.97 11.13 12.56
CA GLN A 643 15.18 11.81 13.01
C GLN A 643 15.90 10.97 14.08
N PRO A 644 17.24 10.79 14.03
CA PRO A 644 17.97 9.93 14.95
C PRO A 644 17.81 10.27 16.45
N GLU A 645 17.66 11.55 16.76
CA GLU A 645 17.56 12.11 18.12
C GLU A 645 16.13 12.17 18.67
N VAL A 646 15.13 11.98 17.81
CA VAL A 646 13.72 12.09 18.19
C VAL A 646 13.23 10.76 18.82
N PRO A 647 12.70 10.78 20.06
CA PRO A 647 12.11 9.61 20.68
C PRO A 647 10.97 9.05 19.84
N VAL A 648 10.96 7.73 19.63
CA VAL A 648 10.00 7.07 18.72
C VAL A 648 8.84 6.48 19.49
N GLY A 649 7.63 6.82 19.08
CA GLY A 649 6.38 6.25 19.60
C GLY A 649 6.21 4.75 19.31
N LYS A 650 5.19 4.17 19.93
CA LYS A 650 4.84 2.74 19.79
C LYS A 650 3.57 2.61 18.96
N ARG A 651 3.53 1.58 18.09
CA ARG A 651 2.34 1.25 17.31
C ARG A 651 1.87 -0.16 17.61
N PHE A 652 0.56 -0.36 17.63
CA PHE A 652 -0.05 -1.68 17.66
C PHE A 652 -1.36 -1.69 16.87
N GLN A 653 -1.80 -2.87 16.47
CA GLN A 653 -2.97 -3.05 15.62
C GLN A 653 -3.90 -4.11 16.18
N PHE A 654 -5.19 -3.97 15.90
CA PHE A 654 -6.20 -4.97 16.21
C PHE A 654 -7.37 -4.87 15.23
N THR A 655 -8.18 -5.92 15.18
CA THR A 655 -9.42 -5.93 14.40
C THR A 655 -10.59 -5.51 15.27
N PHE A 656 -11.45 -4.64 14.75
CA PHE A 656 -12.73 -4.30 15.36
C PHE A 656 -13.87 -4.85 14.48
N ASP A 657 -14.66 -5.77 15.03
CA ASP A 657 -15.69 -6.52 14.30
C ASP A 657 -17.06 -6.53 15.01
N SER A 658 -17.21 -5.78 16.10
CA SER A 658 -18.39 -5.79 16.96
C SER A 658 -19.24 -4.52 16.85
N SER A 659 -19.23 -3.85 15.69
CA SER A 659 -19.97 -2.59 15.52
C SER A 659 -21.47 -2.80 15.51
N LYS A 660 -22.21 -2.01 16.29
CA LYS A 660 -23.68 -2.00 16.27
C LYS A 660 -24.20 -1.00 15.26
N ILE A 661 -23.48 0.10 15.05
CA ILE A 661 -23.80 1.12 14.06
C ILE A 661 -23.57 0.61 12.64
N PHE A 662 -22.49 -0.16 12.42
CA PHE A 662 -22.19 -0.80 11.14
C PHE A 662 -22.19 -2.33 11.32
N PRO A 663 -23.35 -2.98 11.37
CA PRO A 663 -23.44 -4.39 11.71
C PRO A 663 -22.74 -5.30 10.69
N GLY A 664 -22.05 -6.33 11.21
CA GLY A 664 -21.39 -7.36 10.42
C GLY A 664 -20.08 -6.93 9.75
N THR A 665 -19.61 -5.71 9.99
CA THR A 665 -18.35 -5.23 9.44
C THR A 665 -17.16 -5.63 10.29
N SER A 666 -16.05 -5.99 9.66
CA SER A 666 -14.73 -6.10 10.25
C SER A 666 -13.79 -5.05 9.65
N ARG A 667 -12.97 -4.41 10.49
CA ARG A 667 -11.98 -3.40 10.09
C ARG A 667 -10.71 -3.45 10.93
N GLY A 668 -9.58 -3.11 10.31
CA GLY A 668 -8.31 -2.94 11.01
C GLY A 668 -8.22 -1.57 11.69
N ILE A 669 -7.78 -1.57 12.94
CA ILE A 669 -7.51 -0.36 13.73
C ILE A 669 -6.01 -0.33 14.04
N THR A 670 -5.37 0.81 13.79
CA THR A 670 -3.99 1.07 14.20
C THR A 670 -3.99 2.13 15.28
N VAL A 671 -3.30 1.89 16.39
CA VAL A 671 -3.10 2.87 17.45
C VAL A 671 -1.61 3.16 17.55
N TYR A 672 -1.26 4.44 17.47
CA TYR A 672 0.08 4.95 17.64
C TYR A 672 0.12 5.87 18.87
N VAL A 673 1.06 5.59 19.77
CA VAL A 673 1.24 6.28 21.05
C VAL A 673 2.64 6.91 21.06
N PRO A 674 2.77 8.25 21.08
CA PRO A 674 4.07 8.91 21.05
C PRO A 674 4.87 8.62 22.32
N ALA A 675 6.20 8.62 22.23
CA ALA A 675 7.07 8.28 23.36
C ALA A 675 6.90 9.21 24.58
N GLN A 676 6.46 10.44 24.34
CA GLN A 676 6.24 11.49 25.32
C GLN A 676 4.92 11.32 26.10
N TYR A 677 4.07 10.37 25.70
CA TYR A 677 2.80 10.11 26.37
C TYR A 677 2.99 9.59 27.80
N LYS A 678 2.21 10.14 28.73
CA LYS A 678 2.14 9.73 30.12
C LYS A 678 0.69 9.45 30.50
N ALA A 679 0.43 8.29 31.10
CA ALA A 679 -0.92 7.84 31.45
C ALA A 679 -1.58 8.61 32.61
N ASP A 680 -0.89 9.58 33.20
CA ASP A 680 -1.44 10.46 34.23
C ASP A 680 -2.33 11.57 33.65
N LYS A 681 -2.20 11.88 32.35
CA LYS A 681 -2.99 12.89 31.64
C LYS A 681 -3.59 12.34 30.34
N PRO A 682 -4.86 12.66 30.01
CA PRO A 682 -5.41 12.33 28.71
C PRO A 682 -4.62 13.00 27.58
N ALA A 683 -4.32 12.25 26.51
CA ALA A 683 -3.64 12.78 25.34
C ALA A 683 -4.62 13.49 24.40
N CYS A 684 -4.11 14.43 23.61
CA CYS A 684 -4.81 14.86 22.39
C CYS A 684 -5.03 13.65 21.46
N VAL A 685 -6.02 13.73 20.58
CA VAL A 685 -6.38 12.61 19.69
C VAL A 685 -6.35 13.06 18.24
N TYR A 686 -5.72 12.24 17.40
CA TYR A 686 -5.86 12.31 15.95
C TYR A 686 -6.58 11.05 15.44
N VAL A 687 -7.68 11.22 14.71
CA VAL A 687 -8.37 10.11 14.02
C VAL A 687 -8.04 10.17 12.53
N GLY A 688 -7.24 9.22 12.04
CA GLY A 688 -6.86 9.09 10.64
C GLY A 688 -7.75 8.10 9.90
N LEU A 689 -8.42 8.55 8.84
CA LEU A 689 -9.30 7.70 8.02
C LEU A 689 -8.51 7.04 6.90
N ASP A 690 -8.83 5.77 6.61
CA ASP A 690 -8.01 4.85 5.81
C ASP A 690 -6.66 4.48 6.47
N GLY A 691 -6.59 4.57 7.80
CA GLY A 691 -5.38 4.26 8.58
C GLY A 691 -4.54 5.50 8.91
N LEU A 692 -3.28 5.28 9.30
CA LEU A 692 -2.33 6.36 9.62
C LEU A 692 -1.48 6.69 8.37
N GLY A 693 -2.11 7.33 7.38
CA GLY A 693 -1.44 7.80 6.16
C GLY A 693 -0.47 8.97 6.41
N PHE A 694 0.07 9.53 5.32
CA PHE A 694 0.86 10.79 5.32
C PHE A 694 2.12 10.83 6.20
N GLY A 695 2.59 9.68 6.69
CA GLY A 695 3.74 9.63 7.62
C GLY A 695 3.39 10.10 9.03
N VAL A 696 2.13 9.97 9.46
CA VAL A 696 1.65 10.42 10.78
C VAL A 696 2.59 10.05 11.93
N PRO A 697 3.08 8.80 12.08
CA PRO A 697 3.98 8.45 13.19
C PRO A 697 5.24 9.32 13.23
N GLU A 698 5.96 9.42 12.12
CA GLU A 698 7.21 10.20 12.01
C GLU A 698 6.95 11.70 12.21
N VAL A 699 5.88 12.22 11.60
CA VAL A 699 5.49 13.63 11.74
C VAL A 699 5.12 13.96 13.18
N PHE A 700 4.39 13.08 13.85
CA PHE A 700 3.98 13.29 15.23
C PHE A 700 5.16 13.19 16.17
N ASP A 701 6.05 12.20 16.01
CA ASP A 701 7.29 12.10 16.78
C ASP A 701 8.08 13.41 16.70
N ASN A 702 8.30 13.92 15.47
CA ASN A 702 9.08 15.13 15.22
C ASN A 702 8.40 16.38 15.81
N LEU A 703 7.13 16.63 15.49
CA LEU A 703 6.42 17.85 15.92
C LEU A 703 6.10 17.85 17.42
N ILE A 704 5.87 16.69 18.03
CA ILE A 704 5.70 16.57 19.49
C ILE A 704 7.05 16.79 20.18
N HIS A 705 8.14 16.27 19.61
CA HIS A 705 9.47 16.49 20.16
C HIS A 705 9.92 17.96 20.07
N SER A 706 9.65 18.64 18.96
CA SER A 706 9.95 20.07 18.79
C SER A 706 9.01 21.00 19.57
N GLY A 707 7.93 20.48 20.14
CA GLY A 707 6.92 21.26 20.88
C GLY A 707 5.96 22.05 19.99
N GLU A 708 5.96 21.78 18.69
CA GLU A 708 5.07 22.41 17.70
C GLU A 708 3.67 21.78 17.66
N MET A 709 3.50 20.60 18.27
CA MET A 709 2.25 19.88 18.42
C MET A 709 2.11 19.30 19.83
N PRO A 710 0.92 19.32 20.47
CA PRO A 710 0.73 18.67 21.76
C PRO A 710 0.88 17.15 21.66
N VAL A 711 1.19 16.50 22.78
CA VAL A 711 1.24 15.04 22.86
C VAL A 711 -0.09 14.43 22.40
N THR A 712 -0.06 13.74 21.26
CA THR A 712 -1.25 13.29 20.55
C THR A 712 -1.16 11.79 20.22
N ILE A 713 -2.15 11.02 20.65
CA ILE A 713 -2.33 9.63 20.24
C ILE A 713 -3.04 9.61 18.88
N ALA A 714 -2.49 8.87 17.92
CA ALA A 714 -3.05 8.73 16.59
C ALA A 714 -3.77 7.38 16.43
N ILE A 715 -5.00 7.42 15.92
CA ILE A 715 -5.88 6.27 15.73
C ILE A 715 -6.23 6.17 14.24
N GLY A 716 -5.64 5.20 13.56
CA GLY A 716 -5.92 4.88 12.17
C GLY A 716 -7.10 3.93 12.05
N VAL A 717 -8.11 4.32 11.28
CA VAL A 717 -9.36 3.58 11.10
C VAL A 717 -9.49 3.14 9.64
N ALA A 718 -9.34 1.84 9.39
CA ALA A 718 -9.64 1.27 8.07
C ALA A 718 -11.16 1.21 7.84
N PRO A 719 -11.64 1.28 6.58
CA PRO A 719 -13.05 1.12 6.29
C PRO A 719 -13.53 -0.31 6.61
N GLY A 720 -14.79 -0.44 7.03
CA GLY A 720 -15.43 -1.73 7.25
C GLY A 720 -15.56 -2.58 6.00
N SER A 721 -15.51 -3.90 6.18
CA SER A 721 -15.88 -4.88 5.16
C SER A 721 -16.78 -5.95 5.76
N VAL A 722 -17.79 -6.40 5.00
CA VAL A 722 -18.64 -7.53 5.39
C VAL A 722 -18.20 -8.75 4.60
N ALA A 723 -17.77 -9.79 5.31
CA ALA A 723 -17.28 -11.02 4.71
C ALA A 723 -18.36 -11.71 3.85
N SER A 724 -17.94 -12.35 2.75
CA SER A 724 -18.85 -13.22 1.99
C SER A 724 -19.07 -14.54 2.72
N THR A 725 -20.27 -15.09 2.59
CA THR A 725 -20.62 -16.42 3.12
C THR A 725 -20.06 -17.56 2.26
N LYS A 726 -19.46 -17.27 1.10
CA LYS A 726 -18.86 -18.25 0.19
C LYS A 726 -17.35 -18.02 0.05
N ALA A 727 -16.58 -19.08 0.22
CA ALA A 727 -15.13 -19.05 -0.01
C ALA A 727 -14.81 -18.63 -1.46
N GLY A 728 -13.82 -17.75 -1.62
CA GLY A 728 -13.38 -17.24 -2.93
C GLY A 728 -14.21 -16.08 -3.51
N GLN A 729 -15.22 -15.57 -2.78
CA GLN A 729 -15.97 -14.37 -3.19
C GLN A 729 -15.46 -13.10 -2.50
N ASN A 730 -15.54 -11.98 -3.21
CA ASN A 730 -15.16 -10.66 -2.68
C ASN A 730 -16.09 -10.24 -1.53
N PRO A 731 -15.56 -9.56 -0.49
CA PRO A 731 -16.39 -8.98 0.56
C PRO A 731 -17.16 -7.76 0.04
N ARG A 732 -18.23 -7.39 0.74
CA ARG A 732 -18.90 -6.10 0.52
C ARG A 732 -18.12 -5.01 1.26
N PHE A 733 -17.52 -4.09 0.52
CA PHE A 733 -16.82 -2.95 1.10
C PHE A 733 -17.80 -1.87 1.57
N ASN A 734 -17.53 -1.31 2.74
CA ASN A 734 -18.42 -0.36 3.39
C ASN A 734 -17.92 1.10 3.31
N ARG A 735 -16.73 1.33 2.72
CA ARG A 735 -16.02 2.62 2.70
C ARG A 735 -16.92 3.80 2.36
N SER A 736 -17.63 3.75 1.22
CA SER A 736 -18.46 4.89 0.80
C SER A 736 -19.68 5.10 1.70
N TYR A 737 -20.26 4.03 2.25
CA TYR A 737 -21.35 4.15 3.22
C TYR A 737 -20.89 4.72 4.57
N GLU A 738 -19.68 4.36 5.00
CA GLU A 738 -19.12 4.83 6.28
C GLU A 738 -18.59 6.26 6.20
N PHE A 739 -17.88 6.63 5.13
CA PHE A 739 -17.09 7.86 5.09
C PHE A 739 -17.70 8.97 4.20
N ASP A 740 -18.39 8.64 3.09
CA ASP A 740 -19.01 9.66 2.23
C ASP A 740 -20.44 10.04 2.68
N GLY A 741 -21.01 9.35 3.67
CA GLY A 741 -22.35 9.64 4.17
C GLY A 741 -22.42 10.99 4.88
N MET A 742 -23.38 11.84 4.52
CA MET A 742 -23.54 13.18 5.10
C MET A 742 -24.41 13.15 6.37
N ASN A 743 -24.03 12.28 7.31
CA ASN A 743 -24.76 12.04 8.56
C ASN A 743 -23.79 11.70 9.71
N ASP A 744 -24.33 11.58 10.93
CA ASP A 744 -23.51 11.37 12.13
C ASP A 744 -23.19 9.89 12.43
N ASN A 745 -23.59 8.93 11.60
CA ASN A 745 -23.39 7.50 11.90
C ASN A 745 -21.91 7.19 12.17
N PHE A 746 -21.02 7.71 11.32
CA PHE A 746 -19.59 7.51 11.50
C PHE A 746 -19.06 8.21 12.75
N ALA A 747 -19.57 9.40 13.06
CA ALA A 747 -19.22 10.11 14.28
C ALA A 747 -19.65 9.35 15.55
N ARG A 748 -20.87 8.78 15.56
CA ARG A 748 -21.34 7.91 16.63
C ARG A 748 -20.50 6.64 16.73
N PHE A 749 -20.11 6.04 15.62
CA PHE A 749 -19.20 4.88 15.62
C PHE A 749 -17.87 5.22 16.32
N ILE A 750 -17.23 6.34 15.94
CA ILE A 750 -15.99 6.77 16.57
C ILE A 750 -16.20 7.03 18.07
N LEU A 751 -17.22 7.80 18.44
CA LEU A 751 -17.40 8.32 19.79
C LEU A 751 -18.01 7.31 20.78
N GLU A 752 -18.95 6.49 20.34
CA GLU A 752 -19.74 5.58 21.19
C GLU A 752 -19.16 4.16 21.21
N GLU A 753 -18.47 3.74 20.15
CA GLU A 753 -17.95 2.38 20.02
C GLU A 753 -16.42 2.34 20.06
N LEU A 754 -15.75 3.03 19.13
CA LEU A 754 -14.31 2.82 18.90
C LEU A 754 -13.42 3.46 19.97
N LEU A 755 -13.56 4.76 20.26
CA LEU A 755 -12.72 5.42 21.27
C LEU A 755 -12.89 4.77 22.66
N PRO A 756 -14.12 4.45 23.11
CA PRO A 756 -14.31 3.71 24.36
C PRO A 756 -13.71 2.30 24.36
N ASP A 757 -13.66 1.61 23.22
CA ASP A 757 -12.96 0.31 23.11
C ASP A 757 -11.45 0.47 23.26
N ILE A 758 -10.87 1.49 22.64
CA ILE A 758 -9.44 1.78 22.73
C ILE A 758 -9.02 2.14 24.15
N GLU A 759 -9.83 2.91 24.90
CA GLU A 759 -9.54 3.25 26.30
C GLU A 759 -9.58 2.04 27.25
N LYS A 760 -10.21 0.92 26.85
CA LYS A 760 -10.17 -0.35 27.61
C LYS A 760 -8.89 -1.14 27.37
N ARG A 761 -8.12 -0.79 26.34
CA ARG A 761 -6.89 -1.48 25.95
C ARG A 761 -5.67 -0.83 26.61
N GLN A 762 -4.56 -1.55 26.54
CA GLN A 762 -3.26 -1.08 26.98
C GLN A 762 -2.28 -1.14 25.80
N THR A 763 -1.21 -0.36 25.88
CA THR A 763 -0.07 -0.53 24.96
C THR A 763 0.57 -1.91 25.16
N PRO A 764 1.39 -2.41 24.20
CA PRO A 764 2.05 -3.71 24.34
C PRO A 764 2.91 -3.88 25.60
N ASP A 765 3.37 -2.78 26.19
CA ASP A 765 4.12 -2.72 27.46
C ASP A 765 3.25 -2.43 28.69
N GLY A 766 1.91 -2.48 28.56
CA GLY A 766 0.97 -2.40 29.67
C GLY A 766 0.57 -0.98 30.09
N LEU A 767 0.91 0.06 29.31
CA LEU A 767 0.54 1.44 29.64
C LEU A 767 -0.95 1.69 29.35
N PRO A 768 -1.73 2.25 30.30
CA PRO A 768 -3.13 2.62 30.06
C PRO A 768 -3.27 3.75 29.03
N ILE A 769 -4.28 3.64 28.17
CA ILE A 769 -4.60 4.66 27.16
C ILE A 769 -5.71 5.57 27.70
N ARG A 770 -5.46 6.89 27.72
CA ARG A 770 -6.41 7.91 28.13
C ARG A 770 -6.53 8.96 27.04
N LEU A 771 -7.74 9.14 26.52
CA LEU A 771 -7.99 10.02 25.38
C LEU A 771 -8.74 11.27 25.86
N SER A 772 -8.29 12.46 25.47
CA SER A 772 -8.99 13.70 25.83
C SER A 772 -10.41 13.68 25.28
N LYS A 773 -11.35 14.24 26.05
CA LYS A 773 -12.76 14.45 25.66
C LYS A 773 -13.04 15.88 25.25
N ASP A 774 -12.07 16.78 25.39
CA ASP A 774 -12.21 18.16 24.95
C ASP A 774 -12.24 18.20 23.41
N PRO A 775 -13.26 18.80 22.79
CA PRO A 775 -13.30 18.99 21.34
C PRO A 775 -12.09 19.76 20.79
N ASN A 776 -11.50 20.63 21.61
CA ASN A 776 -10.28 21.36 21.28
C ASN A 776 -9.00 20.52 21.40
N ASP A 777 -9.06 19.26 21.82
CA ASP A 777 -7.92 18.34 21.85
C ASP A 777 -8.02 17.26 20.75
N ARG A 778 -9.01 17.39 19.85
CA ARG A 778 -9.32 16.35 18.87
C ARG A 778 -9.22 16.87 17.44
N CYS A 779 -8.42 16.15 16.66
CA CYS A 779 -8.21 16.34 15.23
C CYS A 779 -8.65 15.08 14.47
N THR A 780 -9.15 15.26 13.26
CA THR A 780 -9.43 14.17 12.33
C THR A 780 -8.85 14.47 10.97
N GLY A 781 -8.44 13.47 10.21
CA GLY A 781 -7.95 13.70 8.86
C GLY A 781 -7.98 12.48 7.94
N GLY A 782 -7.89 12.74 6.64
CA GLY A 782 -7.91 11.70 5.61
C GLY A 782 -7.77 12.26 4.21
N GLY A 783 -7.62 11.35 3.25
CA GLY A 783 -7.59 11.65 1.81
C GLY A 783 -8.84 11.10 1.11
N SER A 784 -9.33 11.76 0.07
CA SER A 784 -10.44 11.26 -0.75
C SER A 784 -11.71 11.09 0.08
N THR A 785 -12.33 9.90 0.05
CA THR A 785 -13.46 9.54 0.92
C THR A 785 -13.14 9.73 2.40
N GLY A 786 -11.89 9.50 2.82
CA GLY A 786 -11.44 9.84 4.18
C GLY A 786 -11.37 11.35 4.46
N GLY A 787 -11.17 12.19 3.42
CA GLY A 787 -11.17 13.65 3.54
C GLY A 787 -12.56 14.23 3.83
N ILE A 788 -13.58 13.82 3.05
CA ILE A 788 -14.98 14.18 3.33
C ILE A 788 -15.46 13.56 4.65
N GLY A 789 -15.03 12.33 4.97
CA GLY A 789 -15.36 11.67 6.24
C GLY A 789 -14.80 12.42 7.45
N ALA A 790 -13.58 12.93 7.36
CA ALA A 790 -12.97 13.75 8.42
C ALA A 790 -13.71 15.09 8.58
N PHE A 791 -14.06 15.75 7.48
CA PHE A 791 -14.89 16.97 7.55
C PHE A 791 -16.26 16.67 8.16
N THR A 792 -16.93 15.63 7.69
CA THR A 792 -18.25 15.19 8.18
C THR A 792 -18.19 14.90 9.67
N LEU A 793 -17.17 14.18 10.15
CA LEU A 793 -17.00 13.88 11.57
C LEU A 793 -16.98 15.15 12.44
N ALA A 794 -16.20 16.16 12.05
CA ALA A 794 -16.12 17.41 12.81
C ALA A 794 -17.34 18.32 12.60
N TRP A 795 -17.85 18.40 11.38
CA TRP A 795 -19.02 19.22 11.06
C TRP A 795 -20.29 18.64 11.70
N GLU A 796 -20.39 17.31 11.78
CA GLU A 796 -21.44 16.58 12.48
C GLU A 796 -21.21 16.47 13.99
N ARG A 797 -19.99 16.67 14.52
CA ARG A 797 -19.76 16.71 15.97
C ARG A 797 -18.75 17.78 16.36
N PRO A 798 -19.09 19.08 16.24
CA PRO A 798 -18.19 20.18 16.63
C PRO A 798 -17.98 20.25 18.16
N ASP A 799 -18.86 19.59 18.91
CA ASP A 799 -18.74 19.30 20.34
C ASP A 799 -17.72 18.19 20.65
N ALA A 800 -17.21 17.48 19.63
CA ALA A 800 -16.21 16.44 19.77
C ALA A 800 -14.94 16.63 18.93
N PHE A 801 -14.98 17.33 17.79
CA PHE A 801 -13.81 17.59 16.95
C PHE A 801 -13.81 19.02 16.44
N ARG A 802 -12.68 19.73 16.58
CA ARG A 802 -12.52 21.11 16.07
C ARG A 802 -11.43 21.29 15.02
N ARG A 803 -10.66 20.25 14.71
CA ARG A 803 -9.57 20.29 13.73
C ARG A 803 -9.75 19.24 12.65
N VAL A 804 -9.60 19.66 11.40
CA VAL A 804 -9.78 18.79 10.23
C VAL A 804 -8.62 18.95 9.25
N PHE A 805 -8.02 17.83 8.84
CA PHE A 805 -7.16 17.77 7.66
C PHE A 805 -7.89 17.03 6.54
N SER A 806 -8.18 17.72 5.43
CA SER A 806 -8.89 17.15 4.29
C SER A 806 -8.02 17.26 3.03
N SER A 807 -7.46 16.14 2.59
CA SER A 807 -6.74 16.05 1.32
C SER A 807 -7.64 15.46 0.24
N ILE A 808 -7.58 16.02 -0.98
CA ILE A 808 -8.31 15.58 -2.17
C ILE A 808 -9.75 15.19 -1.82
N GLY A 809 -10.46 16.02 -1.06
CA GLY A 809 -11.69 15.60 -0.38
C GLY A 809 -12.82 15.29 -1.37
N THR A 810 -13.62 14.26 -1.11
CA THR A 810 -14.75 13.83 -1.97
C THR A 810 -15.96 14.76 -1.84
N TYR A 811 -15.78 16.06 -2.06
CA TYR A 811 -16.87 17.05 -2.13
C TYR A 811 -17.58 17.06 -3.49
N VAL A 812 -17.49 15.95 -4.22
CA VAL A 812 -18.12 15.69 -5.52
C VAL A 812 -19.46 14.96 -5.33
N GLY A 813 -20.16 14.66 -6.42
CA GLY A 813 -21.48 13.98 -6.43
C GLY A 813 -21.50 12.52 -5.95
N MET A 814 -20.52 12.09 -5.15
CA MET A 814 -20.51 10.79 -4.49
C MET A 814 -21.27 10.89 -3.17
N ARG A 815 -22.42 10.20 -3.08
CA ARG A 815 -23.39 10.29 -1.97
C ARG A 815 -23.80 11.72 -1.58
N GLY A 816 -23.80 12.65 -2.54
CA GLY A 816 -24.27 14.03 -2.34
C GLY A 816 -23.23 14.98 -1.73
N GLY A 817 -21.95 14.61 -1.67
CA GLY A 817 -20.88 15.44 -1.11
C GLY A 817 -20.78 16.87 -1.69
N ASP A 818 -21.22 17.06 -2.94
CA ASP A 818 -21.36 18.35 -3.63
C ASP A 818 -22.41 19.30 -3.00
N GLY A 819 -23.27 18.79 -2.12
CA GLY A 819 -24.21 19.57 -1.32
C GLY A 819 -23.56 20.31 -0.15
N TYR A 820 -22.42 19.85 0.37
CA TYR A 820 -21.77 20.47 1.54
C TYR A 820 -21.45 21.96 1.36
N PRO A 821 -20.85 22.42 0.26
CA PRO A 821 -20.61 23.83 0.04
C PRO A 821 -21.87 24.70 0.14
N VAL A 822 -23.05 24.18 -0.22
CA VAL A 822 -24.32 24.91 -0.09
C VAL A 822 -24.79 24.92 1.36
N LEU A 823 -24.74 23.77 2.04
CA LEU A 823 -25.15 23.66 3.44
C LEU A 823 -24.26 24.51 4.36
N VAL A 824 -22.95 24.53 4.14
CA VAL A 824 -21.99 25.35 4.89
C VAL A 824 -22.34 26.84 4.81
N ARG A 825 -22.68 27.35 3.61
CA ARG A 825 -23.06 28.77 3.41
C ARG A 825 -24.36 29.16 4.10
N LYS A 826 -25.29 28.21 4.27
CA LYS A 826 -26.59 28.45 4.89
C LYS A 826 -26.57 28.20 6.40
N THR A 827 -25.69 27.33 6.88
CA THR A 827 -25.63 26.96 8.30
C THR A 827 -24.79 27.96 9.08
N GLU A 828 -25.21 28.27 10.30
CA GLU A 828 -24.38 29.03 11.23
C GLU A 828 -22.97 28.41 11.39
N PRO A 829 -21.89 29.21 11.37
CA PRO A 829 -20.53 28.68 11.45
C PRO A 829 -20.26 27.94 12.75
N LYS A 830 -19.66 26.76 12.61
CA LYS A 830 -19.22 25.92 13.72
C LYS A 830 -17.75 26.26 14.08
N PRO A 831 -17.30 26.04 15.33
CA PRO A 831 -15.93 26.34 15.77
C PRO A 831 -14.91 25.31 15.24
N ILE A 832 -14.76 25.25 13.91
CA ILE A 832 -13.90 24.29 13.23
C ILE A 832 -12.78 25.02 12.50
N ARG A 833 -11.58 24.47 12.62
CA ARG A 833 -10.39 24.82 11.86
C ARG A 833 -10.08 23.69 10.89
N ILE A 834 -9.92 24.02 9.62
CA ILE A 834 -9.74 23.03 8.54
C ILE A 834 -8.60 23.42 7.61
N PHE A 835 -7.75 22.44 7.30
CA PHE A 835 -6.72 22.54 6.28
C PHE A 835 -7.14 21.70 5.08
N ILE A 836 -7.14 22.29 3.89
CA ILE A 836 -7.54 21.64 2.63
C ILE A 836 -6.34 21.50 1.70
N GLN A 837 -6.17 20.33 1.09
CA GLN A 837 -5.19 20.15 0.02
C GLN A 837 -5.87 19.49 -1.20
N ASP A 838 -5.55 19.95 -2.40
CA ASP A 838 -5.94 19.29 -3.66
C ASP A 838 -4.95 19.66 -4.79
N GLY A 839 -5.03 19.01 -5.95
CA GLY A 839 -4.22 19.27 -7.14
C GLY A 839 -5.05 19.67 -8.37
N GLU A 840 -4.53 20.60 -9.18
CA GLU A 840 -5.18 21.10 -10.41
C GLU A 840 -5.50 20.00 -11.43
N HIS A 841 -4.79 18.88 -11.38
CA HIS A 841 -4.99 17.73 -12.28
C HIS A 841 -5.73 16.57 -11.59
N ASP A 842 -6.34 16.80 -10.43
CA ASP A 842 -7.22 15.83 -9.80
C ASP A 842 -8.54 15.71 -10.57
N GLN A 843 -8.50 14.84 -11.59
CA GLN A 843 -9.65 14.35 -12.32
C GLN A 843 -9.63 12.82 -12.20
N TRP A 844 -9.98 12.32 -11.02
CA TRP A 844 -9.98 10.88 -10.75
C TRP A 844 -10.82 10.11 -11.79
N MET A 845 -10.17 9.20 -12.52
CA MET A 845 -10.73 8.44 -13.65
C MET A 845 -11.57 7.21 -13.23
N GLY A 846 -12.01 7.12 -11.97
CA GLY A 846 -12.82 6.02 -11.46
C GLY A 846 -14.27 5.98 -11.96
N GLY A 847 -14.67 6.98 -12.73
CA GLY A 847 -15.94 7.09 -13.45
C GLY A 847 -16.19 8.57 -13.83
N PRO A 848 -16.55 8.90 -15.09
CA PRO A 848 -16.78 10.28 -15.52
C PRO A 848 -18.02 10.96 -14.90
N GLU A 849 -18.79 10.29 -14.04
CA GLU A 849 -20.14 10.72 -13.64
C GLU A 849 -20.23 11.58 -12.35
N VAL A 850 -19.16 11.74 -11.57
CA VAL A 850 -19.26 12.34 -10.21
C VAL A 850 -18.88 13.81 -10.10
N GLY A 851 -18.25 14.40 -11.12
CA GLY A 851 -17.88 15.83 -11.15
C GLY A 851 -16.38 16.11 -11.00
N ASP A 852 -16.04 17.40 -10.98
CA ASP A 852 -14.66 17.93 -10.98
C ASP A 852 -14.14 18.07 -9.54
N TRP A 853 -13.16 17.25 -9.15
CA TRP A 853 -12.63 17.21 -7.77
C TRP A 853 -11.90 18.49 -7.41
N TRP A 854 -11.02 18.95 -8.29
CA TRP A 854 -10.29 20.20 -8.14
C TRP A 854 -11.23 21.40 -7.92
N MET A 855 -12.28 21.50 -8.73
CA MET A 855 -13.26 22.58 -8.59
C MET A 855 -14.14 22.41 -7.35
N SER A 856 -14.44 21.17 -6.95
CA SER A 856 -15.26 20.88 -5.77
C SER A 856 -14.55 21.24 -4.47
N ASN A 857 -13.26 20.90 -4.32
CA ASN A 857 -12.46 21.29 -3.16
C ASN A 857 -12.27 22.80 -3.06
N GLN A 858 -12.04 23.51 -4.17
CA GLN A 858 -12.05 24.98 -4.18
C GLN A 858 -13.42 25.55 -3.81
N THR A 859 -14.51 24.95 -4.30
CA THR A 859 -15.86 25.42 -4.00
C THR A 859 -16.20 25.27 -2.51
N MET A 860 -15.73 24.18 -1.91
CA MET A 860 -15.81 23.92 -0.48
C MET A 860 -14.97 24.90 0.34
N GLU A 861 -13.72 25.13 -0.05
CA GLU A 861 -12.82 26.12 0.56
C GLU A 861 -13.47 27.52 0.59
N ARG A 862 -14.02 27.96 -0.55
CA ARG A 862 -14.71 29.25 -0.64
C ARG A 862 -15.97 29.31 0.21
N ALA A 863 -16.68 28.19 0.37
CA ALA A 863 -17.86 28.10 1.23
C ALA A 863 -17.50 28.31 2.70
N LEU A 864 -16.42 27.67 3.13
CA LEU A 864 -15.92 27.76 4.49
C LEU A 864 -15.41 29.17 4.81
N LYS A 865 -14.64 29.79 3.89
CA LYS A 865 -14.22 31.19 4.02
C LYS A 865 -15.41 32.15 4.12
N PHE A 866 -16.36 32.04 3.18
CA PHE A 866 -17.60 32.83 3.21
C PHE A 866 -18.36 32.69 4.54
N SER A 867 -18.33 31.50 5.13
CA SER A 867 -19.08 31.23 6.35
C SER A 867 -18.33 31.62 7.62
N GLY A 868 -17.06 32.02 7.54
CA GLY A 868 -16.26 32.45 8.69
C GLY A 868 -15.55 31.31 9.43
N TYR A 869 -15.32 30.17 8.79
CA TYR A 869 -14.48 29.11 9.35
C TYR A 869 -13.00 29.51 9.31
N GLN A 870 -12.18 28.93 10.19
CA GLN A 870 -10.73 29.06 10.08
C GLN A 870 -10.25 28.07 9.01
N VAL A 871 -9.79 28.57 7.87
CA VAL A 871 -9.44 27.76 6.70
C VAL A 871 -8.04 28.13 6.21
N GLU A 872 -7.23 27.11 5.97
CA GLU A 872 -6.00 27.22 5.19
C GLU A 872 -6.02 26.16 4.10
N HIS A 873 -5.31 26.42 3.01
CA HIS A 873 -5.22 25.45 1.94
C HIS A 873 -3.88 25.45 1.23
N VAL A 874 -3.58 24.36 0.54
CA VAL A 874 -2.49 24.29 -0.42
C VAL A 874 -2.96 23.60 -1.70
N TRP A 875 -2.66 24.23 -2.83
CA TRP A 875 -3.01 23.72 -4.15
C TRP A 875 -1.77 23.24 -4.87
N GLY A 876 -1.79 22.00 -5.33
CA GLY A 876 -0.77 21.44 -6.20
C GLY A 876 -1.20 21.39 -7.66
N THR A 877 -0.36 20.73 -8.45
CA THR A 877 -0.57 20.36 -9.84
C THR A 877 -0.77 18.84 -9.99
N GLY A 878 -0.80 18.10 -8.87
CA GLY A 878 -0.85 16.64 -8.89
C GLY A 878 -2.20 16.07 -9.35
N ARG A 879 -2.20 14.76 -9.67
CA ARG A 879 -3.42 13.97 -9.90
C ARG A 879 -4.03 13.49 -8.57
N HIS A 880 -5.06 12.64 -8.63
CA HIS A 880 -5.68 11.99 -7.45
C HIS A 880 -4.66 11.14 -6.67
N SER A 881 -3.92 11.77 -5.77
CA SER A 881 -2.67 11.24 -5.21
C SER A 881 -2.39 11.86 -3.84
N GLY A 882 -2.10 11.02 -2.84
CA GLY A 882 -1.78 11.48 -1.48
C GLY A 882 -0.35 12.01 -1.30
N LYS A 883 0.44 12.16 -2.37
CA LYS A 883 1.86 12.52 -2.26
C LYS A 883 2.08 13.96 -1.80
N GLN A 884 1.38 14.94 -2.40
CA GLN A 884 1.46 16.32 -1.94
C GLN A 884 0.92 16.43 -0.52
N ALA A 885 -0.19 15.77 -0.23
CA ALA A 885 -0.76 15.74 1.11
C ALA A 885 0.25 15.27 2.16
N ALA A 886 1.03 14.22 1.85
CA ALA A 886 2.10 13.73 2.73
C ALA A 886 3.25 14.73 2.92
N MET A 887 3.59 15.48 1.86
CA MET A 887 4.60 16.54 1.91
C MET A 887 4.15 17.71 2.79
N GLU A 888 2.88 18.11 2.67
CA GLU A 888 2.28 19.27 3.34
C GLU A 888 1.76 18.95 4.75
N PHE A 889 1.67 17.65 5.10
CA PHE A 889 1.10 17.19 6.36
C PHE A 889 1.75 17.80 7.61
N PRO A 890 3.10 17.94 7.71
CA PRO A 890 3.73 18.61 8.86
C PRO A 890 3.24 20.05 9.04
N ASP A 891 3.21 20.83 7.96
CA ASP A 891 2.80 22.24 8.02
C ASP A 891 1.30 22.39 8.26
N ALA A 892 0.49 21.48 7.72
CA ALA A 892 -0.92 21.38 8.05
C ALA A 892 -1.13 21.09 9.54
N MET A 893 -0.36 20.18 10.14
CA MET A 893 -0.44 19.89 11.58
C MET A 893 -0.03 21.10 12.42
N ARG A 894 1.08 21.76 12.09
CA ARG A 894 1.50 23.02 12.75
C ARG A 894 0.39 24.06 12.75
N TRP A 895 -0.24 24.26 11.59
CA TRP A 895 -1.32 25.25 11.45
C TRP A 895 -2.58 24.83 12.21
N LEU A 896 -2.98 23.56 12.14
CA LEU A 896 -4.14 23.05 12.86
C LEU A 896 -3.96 23.19 14.39
N TRP A 897 -2.76 22.91 14.91
CA TRP A 897 -2.45 23.01 16.34
C TRP A 897 -1.99 24.41 16.80
N LYS A 898 -1.86 25.37 15.87
CA LYS A 898 -1.45 26.75 16.17
C LYS A 898 -2.30 27.37 17.29
N GLY A 899 -1.61 27.87 18.33
CA GLY A 899 -2.26 28.55 19.46
C GLY A 899 -2.95 27.63 20.46
N TRP A 900 -2.85 26.31 20.33
CA TRP A 900 -3.26 25.38 21.39
C TRP A 900 -2.52 25.72 22.70
N PRO A 901 -3.19 25.72 23.88
CA PRO A 901 -4.50 25.14 24.16
C PRO A 901 -5.70 26.09 23.98
N GLN A 902 -5.56 27.26 23.35
CA GLN A 902 -6.70 28.16 23.16
C GLN A 902 -7.79 27.49 22.29
N PRO A 903 -9.08 27.63 22.65
CA PRO A 903 -10.17 27.05 21.87
C PRO A 903 -10.22 27.60 20.43
N VAL A 904 -10.42 26.73 19.45
CA VAL A 904 -10.85 27.17 18.12
C VAL A 904 -12.22 27.83 18.25
N THR A 905 -12.36 29.05 17.72
CA THR A 905 -13.58 29.86 17.73
C THR A 905 -14.20 29.94 16.33
N SER A 906 -15.53 30.06 16.27
CA SER A 906 -16.24 30.40 15.03
C SER A 906 -16.02 31.87 14.66
N GLY A 907 -15.92 32.15 13.35
CA GLY A 907 -15.93 33.52 12.83
C GLY A 907 -17.35 34.00 12.48
N THR A 908 -17.41 35.12 11.76
CA THR A 908 -18.67 35.72 11.29
C THR A 908 -18.91 35.31 9.84
N SER A 909 -20.09 34.76 9.55
CA SER A 909 -20.51 34.45 8.18
C SER A 909 -20.87 35.70 7.39
N ASP A 910 -20.53 35.75 6.11
CA ASP A 910 -20.97 36.77 5.14
C ASP A 910 -22.44 36.60 4.70
N ASN A 911 -23.11 35.55 5.15
CA ASN A 911 -24.53 35.35 4.91
C ASN A 911 -25.36 36.46 5.56
N LYS A 912 -25.92 37.35 4.73
CA LYS A 912 -26.69 38.51 5.17
C LYS A 912 -27.94 38.15 5.97
N VAL A 913 -28.55 36.99 5.73
CA VAL A 913 -29.70 36.55 6.53
C VAL A 913 -29.24 36.18 7.93
N LEU A 914 -28.20 35.35 8.08
CA LEU A 914 -27.62 35.03 9.38
C LEU A 914 -27.19 36.31 10.14
N GLN A 915 -26.52 37.25 9.46
CA GLN A 915 -26.15 38.55 10.06
C GLN A 915 -27.35 39.37 10.53
N SER A 916 -28.47 39.32 9.80
CA SER A 916 -29.70 40.07 10.12
C SER A 916 -30.50 39.47 11.27
N ILE A 917 -30.45 38.14 11.47
CA ILE A 917 -31.29 37.46 12.47
C ILE A 917 -30.53 37.12 13.76
N LEU A 918 -29.23 36.85 13.70
CA LEU A 918 -28.44 36.43 14.87
C LEU A 918 -27.91 37.61 15.67
N ALA A 919 -28.15 37.60 16.98
CA ALA A 919 -27.50 38.50 17.93
C ALA A 919 -26.09 38.00 18.26
N GLN A 920 -25.11 38.90 18.28
CA GLN A 920 -23.71 38.54 18.51
C GLN A 920 -23.50 38.03 19.94
N GLY A 921 -22.87 36.87 20.09
CA GLY A 921 -22.57 36.27 21.41
C GLY A 921 -23.74 35.55 22.08
N GLU A 922 -24.92 35.50 21.45
CA GLU A 922 -26.09 34.80 22.00
C GLU A 922 -26.12 33.34 21.52
N GLU A 923 -25.96 32.42 22.46
CA GLU A 923 -26.06 30.96 22.26
C GLU A 923 -27.44 30.42 22.67
N TRP A 924 -27.75 29.19 22.25
CA TRP A 924 -28.94 28.47 22.70
C TRP A 924 -28.84 28.12 24.19
N LYS A 925 -29.84 28.55 24.98
CA LYS A 925 -29.94 28.29 26.42
C LYS A 925 -31.05 27.28 26.69
N PRO A 926 -30.82 26.21 27.47
CA PRO A 926 -31.89 25.30 27.86
C PRO A 926 -32.84 25.99 28.85
N VAL A 927 -34.14 25.85 28.64
CA VAL A 927 -35.20 26.46 29.45
C VAL A 927 -35.94 25.43 30.28
N ALA A 928 -36.35 24.32 29.67
CA ALA A 928 -37.10 23.24 30.32
C ALA A 928 -36.89 21.90 29.62
N GLU A 929 -37.12 20.81 30.34
CA GLU A 929 -37.18 19.45 29.77
C GLU A 929 -38.59 19.17 29.25
N VAL A 930 -38.70 18.46 28.12
CA VAL A 930 -39.96 18.12 27.42
C VAL A 930 -39.86 16.72 26.81
N ALA A 931 -40.97 16.09 26.37
CA ALA A 931 -40.83 14.85 25.59
C ALA A 931 -40.15 15.11 24.24
N SER A 932 -39.62 14.03 23.67
CA SER A 932 -39.14 13.97 22.30
C SER A 932 -39.99 12.97 21.50
N PRO A 933 -40.64 13.38 20.39
CA PRO A 933 -40.78 14.77 19.93
C PRO A 933 -41.71 15.57 20.87
N GLY A 934 -41.51 16.89 20.97
CA GLY A 934 -42.38 17.76 21.76
C GLY A 934 -43.66 18.14 21.02
N GLY A 935 -44.62 18.69 21.76
CA GLY A 935 -45.83 19.34 21.20
C GLY A 935 -45.55 20.77 20.68
N PRO A 936 -46.53 21.44 20.06
CA PRO A 936 -46.33 22.77 19.49
C PRO A 936 -46.05 23.84 20.56
N LEU A 937 -45.50 24.97 20.12
CA LEU A 937 -45.32 26.17 20.93
C LEU A 937 -46.34 27.24 20.54
N ALA A 938 -46.83 28.03 21.50
CA ALA A 938 -47.69 29.18 21.21
C ALA A 938 -47.36 30.36 22.12
N THR A 939 -47.41 31.57 21.56
CA THR A 939 -47.08 32.80 22.28
C THR A 939 -48.31 33.67 22.50
N ASP A 940 -48.46 34.20 23.71
CA ASP A 940 -49.51 35.17 24.07
C ASP A 940 -49.09 36.63 23.83
N ALA A 941 -50.00 37.57 24.07
CA ALA A 941 -49.78 39.00 23.85
C ALA A 941 -48.72 39.63 24.78
N GLN A 942 -48.36 38.96 25.88
CA GLN A 942 -47.31 39.40 26.80
C GLN A 942 -45.95 38.81 26.44
N GLY A 943 -45.87 37.99 25.38
CA GLY A 943 -44.65 37.33 24.94
C GLY A 943 -44.33 36.05 25.73
N ASN A 944 -45.26 35.52 26.53
CA ASN A 944 -45.06 34.27 27.23
C ASN A 944 -45.28 33.09 26.27
N VAL A 945 -44.48 32.04 26.40
CA VAL A 945 -44.50 30.88 25.47
C VAL A 945 -45.04 29.64 26.16
N ALA A 946 -46.20 29.17 25.71
CA ALA A 946 -46.85 27.97 26.18
C ALA A 946 -46.30 26.71 25.48
N PHE A 947 -46.13 25.64 26.24
CA PHE A 947 -45.64 24.33 25.78
C PHE A 947 -46.23 23.21 26.62
N VAL A 948 -46.26 21.98 26.10
CA VAL A 948 -46.74 20.82 26.85
C VAL A 948 -45.58 20.11 27.52
N ASN A 949 -45.64 19.95 28.85
CA ASN A 949 -44.81 19.01 29.58
C ASN A 949 -45.55 17.66 29.66
N THR A 950 -45.15 16.74 28.80
CA THR A 950 -45.75 15.41 28.64
C THR A 950 -45.37 14.43 29.74
N LYS A 951 -44.29 14.66 30.51
CA LYS A 951 -44.00 13.83 31.70
C LYS A 951 -45.08 13.99 32.77
N GLU A 952 -45.72 15.15 32.81
CA GLU A 952 -46.72 15.53 33.81
C GLU A 952 -48.12 15.74 33.21
N SER A 953 -48.27 15.63 31.89
CA SER A 953 -49.50 15.97 31.14
C SER A 953 -50.04 17.38 31.48
N LYS A 954 -49.13 18.36 31.56
CA LYS A 954 -49.44 19.74 31.94
C LYS A 954 -49.13 20.73 30.83
N LEU A 955 -49.97 21.76 30.73
CA LEU A 955 -49.69 22.93 29.92
C LEU A 955 -48.86 23.88 30.77
N MET A 956 -47.63 24.11 30.33
CA MET A 956 -46.68 25.00 30.99
C MET A 956 -46.51 26.26 30.15
N GLN A 957 -46.02 27.32 30.78
CA GLN A 957 -45.75 28.58 30.11
C GLN A 957 -44.46 29.20 30.64
N VAL A 958 -43.54 29.48 29.73
CA VAL A 958 -42.37 30.31 29.99
C VAL A 958 -42.82 31.76 30.08
N ILE A 959 -42.53 32.41 31.20
CA ILE A 959 -42.89 33.81 31.42
C ILE A 959 -41.85 34.72 30.78
N ALA A 960 -42.29 35.75 30.06
CA ALA A 960 -41.41 36.70 29.38
C ALA A 960 -40.45 37.43 30.32
N GLU A 961 -40.82 37.56 31.60
CA GLU A 961 -40.01 38.13 32.70
C GLU A 961 -39.05 37.12 33.36
N GLY A 962 -39.14 35.84 32.98
CA GLY A 962 -38.34 34.75 33.55
C GLY A 962 -39.17 33.78 34.38
N GLY A 963 -38.72 32.52 34.40
CA GLY A 963 -39.39 31.42 35.10
C GLY A 963 -40.42 30.68 34.23
N VAL A 964 -40.95 29.59 34.78
CA VAL A 964 -41.97 28.75 34.15
C VAL A 964 -43.14 28.58 35.11
N ARG A 965 -44.37 28.75 34.64
CA ARG A 965 -45.61 28.52 35.41
C ARG A 965 -46.49 27.48 34.76
N GLU A 966 -47.39 26.90 35.54
CA GLU A 966 -48.44 26.00 35.05
C GLU A 966 -49.67 26.83 34.60
N LEU A 967 -50.21 26.52 33.42
CA LEU A 967 -51.47 27.09 32.89
C LEU A 967 -52.67 26.16 33.09
N GLY A 968 -52.42 24.92 33.50
CA GLY A 968 -53.42 23.91 33.81
C GLY A 968 -53.06 22.53 33.25
N SER A 969 -53.93 21.55 33.46
CA SER A 969 -53.80 20.23 32.86
C SER A 969 -54.08 20.28 31.36
N THR A 970 -53.30 19.52 30.58
CA THR A 970 -53.70 19.14 29.22
C THR A 970 -54.44 17.81 29.29
N LYS A 971 -55.48 17.63 28.46
CA LYS A 971 -55.94 16.27 28.17
C LYS A 971 -54.81 15.55 27.43
N ALA A 972 -54.66 14.24 27.62
CA ALA A 972 -53.65 13.44 26.93
C ALA A 972 -53.74 13.49 25.38
N GLU A 973 -54.81 14.10 24.85
CA GLU A 973 -55.24 14.06 23.44
C GLU A 973 -55.20 15.44 22.76
N THR A 974 -54.63 16.47 23.42
CA THR A 974 -54.42 17.78 22.79
C THR A 974 -53.37 17.67 21.69
N SER A 975 -53.79 17.81 20.43
CA SER A 975 -52.90 17.70 19.26
C SER A 975 -52.13 19.00 18.98
N CYS A 976 -52.80 20.15 19.11
CA CYS A 976 -52.19 21.47 18.96
C CYS A 976 -52.99 22.58 19.65
N PHE A 977 -52.37 23.74 19.84
CA PHE A 977 -52.98 24.91 20.48
C PHE A 977 -52.36 26.21 19.98
N ALA A 978 -53.12 27.31 20.05
CA ALA A 978 -52.65 28.66 19.75
C ALA A 978 -53.48 29.72 20.51
N PHE A 979 -52.90 30.89 20.74
CA PHE A 979 -53.62 32.05 21.26
C PHE A 979 -54.25 32.84 20.11
N GLY A 980 -55.34 33.58 20.41
CA GLY A 980 -55.88 34.60 19.51
C GLY A 980 -55.59 36.02 20.01
N ALA A 981 -55.98 37.02 19.21
CA ALA A 981 -55.82 38.44 19.56
C ALA A 981 -56.63 38.84 20.82
N ASP A 982 -57.66 38.05 21.13
CA ASP A 982 -58.49 38.13 22.33
C ASP A 982 -57.82 37.56 23.59
N GLY A 983 -56.59 37.06 23.49
CA GLY A 983 -55.84 36.45 24.60
C GLY A 983 -56.33 35.05 25.00
N ARG A 984 -57.36 34.52 24.33
CA ARG A 984 -57.92 33.19 24.66
C ARG A 984 -57.12 32.08 24.00
N LEU A 985 -56.87 31.02 24.77
CA LEU A 985 -56.20 29.81 24.29
C LEU A 985 -57.20 28.92 23.56
N ARG A 986 -56.90 28.59 22.31
CA ARG A 986 -57.63 27.58 21.53
C ARG A 986 -56.79 26.32 21.48
N PHE A 987 -57.43 25.16 21.52
CA PHE A 987 -56.74 23.87 21.46
C PHE A 987 -57.60 22.81 20.76
N ALA A 988 -56.96 21.95 19.99
CA ALA A 988 -57.60 20.88 19.25
C ALA A 988 -57.47 19.55 20.01
N ASP A 989 -58.58 18.82 20.07
CA ASP A 989 -58.65 17.42 20.47
C ASP A 989 -58.88 16.60 19.19
N ALA A 990 -57.81 16.02 18.65
CA ALA A 990 -57.86 15.34 17.37
C ALA A 990 -58.69 14.04 17.40
N ASN A 991 -58.80 13.39 18.56
CA ASN A 991 -59.55 12.14 18.70
C ASN A 991 -61.05 12.41 18.86
N ALA A 992 -61.42 13.36 19.73
CA ALA A 992 -62.80 13.82 19.83
C ALA A 992 -63.25 14.62 18.59
N LYS A 993 -62.30 15.00 17.73
CA LYS A 993 -62.47 15.88 16.57
C LYS A 993 -63.13 17.19 16.98
N LYS A 994 -62.63 17.83 18.02
CA LYS A 994 -63.18 19.10 18.53
C LYS A 994 -62.10 20.17 18.60
N LEU A 995 -62.46 21.38 18.20
CA LEU A 995 -61.69 22.58 18.50
C LEU A 995 -62.34 23.27 19.69
N MET A 996 -61.55 23.52 20.72
CA MET A 996 -61.98 24.08 22.00
C MET A 996 -61.37 25.48 22.20
N VAL A 997 -62.05 26.30 22.99
CA VAL A 997 -61.53 27.59 23.48
C VAL A 997 -61.60 27.60 25.01
N ARG A 998 -60.52 28.07 25.65
CA ARG A 998 -60.47 28.33 27.09
C ARG A 998 -60.73 29.82 27.33
N GLU A 999 -61.83 30.10 28.02
CA GLU A 999 -62.25 31.44 28.40
C GLU A 999 -61.38 32.01 29.53
N ALA A 1000 -61.46 33.32 29.75
CA ALA A 1000 -60.67 34.02 30.76
C ALA A 1000 -60.93 33.54 32.20
N ASP A 1001 -62.11 32.98 32.48
CA ASP A 1001 -62.46 32.37 33.77
C ASP A 1001 -61.97 30.92 33.93
N GLY A 1002 -61.25 30.40 32.92
CA GLY A 1002 -60.70 29.04 32.90
C GLY A 1002 -61.67 27.98 32.38
N LYS A 1003 -62.92 28.31 32.04
CA LYS A 1003 -63.87 27.34 31.47
C LYS A 1003 -63.55 27.04 30.01
N GLU A 1004 -63.78 25.79 29.60
CA GLU A 1004 -63.56 25.33 28.23
C GLU A 1004 -64.90 25.18 27.49
N ALA A 1005 -65.00 25.73 26.28
CA ALA A 1005 -66.15 25.63 25.40
C ALA A 1005 -65.77 25.06 24.03
N VAL A 1006 -66.71 24.35 23.39
CA VAL A 1006 -66.52 23.83 22.02
C VAL A 1006 -66.70 24.98 21.04
N LEU A 1007 -65.65 25.29 20.27
CA LEU A 1007 -65.68 26.29 19.20
C LEU A 1007 -66.16 25.68 17.87
N ALA A 1008 -65.71 24.46 17.54
CA ALA A 1008 -66.15 23.74 16.35
C ALA A 1008 -66.04 22.22 16.54
N GLU A 1009 -67.02 21.48 16.02
CA GLU A 1009 -67.01 20.01 15.99
C GLU A 1009 -66.54 19.47 14.64
N GLY A 1010 -66.06 18.21 14.61
CA GLY A 1010 -65.50 17.56 13.43
C GLY A 1010 -64.20 18.19 12.93
N VAL A 1011 -63.35 18.70 13.82
CA VAL A 1011 -62.03 19.29 13.53
C VAL A 1011 -60.95 18.42 14.15
N ALA A 1012 -60.18 17.71 13.33
CA ALA A 1012 -59.08 16.86 13.76
C ALA A 1012 -57.71 17.52 13.51
N ALA A 1013 -57.59 18.79 13.88
CA ALA A 1013 -56.42 19.61 13.51
C ALA A 1013 -55.12 19.05 14.10
N THR A 1014 -54.12 18.83 13.24
CA THR A 1014 -52.73 18.56 13.63
C THR A 1014 -51.99 19.85 13.96
N ASN A 1015 -52.28 20.94 13.25
CA ASN A 1015 -51.74 22.27 13.50
C ASN A 1015 -52.76 23.33 13.07
N PHE A 1016 -52.73 24.52 13.66
CA PHE A 1016 -53.54 25.65 13.21
C PHE A 1016 -52.95 26.99 13.63
N VAL A 1017 -53.34 28.04 12.92
CA VAL A 1017 -53.06 29.43 13.29
C VAL A 1017 -54.35 30.24 13.38
N VAL A 1018 -54.35 31.21 14.28
CA VAL A 1018 -55.48 32.13 14.52
C VAL A 1018 -55.09 33.51 13.97
N THR A 1019 -55.90 34.05 13.06
CA THR A 1019 -55.67 35.39 12.48
C THR A 1019 -56.09 36.50 13.45
N HIS A 1020 -55.73 37.73 13.12
CA HIS A 1020 -56.14 38.92 13.88
C HIS A 1020 -57.66 39.05 14.06
N ASP A 1021 -58.43 38.74 13.01
CA ASP A 1021 -59.89 38.80 13.02
C ASP A 1021 -60.56 37.51 13.53
N GLY A 1022 -59.79 36.58 14.08
CA GLY A 1022 -60.29 35.39 14.77
C GLY A 1022 -60.63 34.20 13.87
N ARG A 1023 -60.29 34.23 12.57
CA ARG A 1023 -60.36 33.07 11.69
C ARG A 1023 -59.26 32.08 12.04
N ILE A 1024 -59.49 30.80 11.75
CA ILE A 1024 -58.54 29.73 12.05
C ILE A 1024 -58.27 28.94 10.78
N TYR A 1025 -57.01 28.85 10.38
CA TYR A 1025 -56.55 27.96 9.32
C TYR A 1025 -55.97 26.72 9.97
N ALA A 1026 -56.64 25.59 9.81
CA ALA A 1026 -56.31 24.32 10.45
C ALA A 1026 -55.90 23.28 9.42
N THR A 1027 -54.83 22.53 9.70
CA THR A 1027 -54.40 21.39 8.88
C THR A 1027 -54.73 20.08 9.55
N ASP A 1028 -55.17 19.08 8.79
CA ASP A 1028 -55.28 17.68 9.24
C ASP A 1028 -54.23 16.84 8.51
N ALA A 1029 -53.19 16.43 9.22
CA ALA A 1029 -52.09 15.68 8.62
C ALA A 1029 -52.49 14.28 8.18
N LYS A 1030 -53.52 13.67 8.78
CA LYS A 1030 -54.01 12.34 8.41
C LYS A 1030 -54.92 12.40 7.18
N ALA A 1031 -55.80 13.40 7.13
CA ALA A 1031 -56.71 13.59 6.00
C ALA A 1031 -56.04 14.29 4.81
N GLY A 1032 -54.94 15.01 5.03
CA GLY A 1032 -54.26 15.78 3.99
C GLY A 1032 -55.01 17.04 3.58
N THR A 1033 -55.72 17.68 4.52
CA THR A 1033 -56.62 18.81 4.24
C THR A 1033 -56.18 20.10 4.93
N LEU A 1034 -56.57 21.23 4.34
CA LEU A 1034 -56.54 22.57 4.94
C LEU A 1034 -57.99 23.05 5.09
N THR A 1035 -58.35 23.54 6.27
CA THR A 1035 -59.72 23.97 6.59
C THR A 1035 -59.71 25.36 7.22
N LEU A 1036 -60.56 26.25 6.72
CA LEU A 1036 -60.90 27.51 7.36
C LEU A 1036 -62.03 27.26 8.37
N ILE A 1037 -61.85 27.75 9.59
CA ILE A 1037 -62.88 27.81 10.62
C ILE A 1037 -63.12 29.29 10.89
N LYS A 1038 -64.33 29.76 10.61
CA LYS A 1038 -64.74 31.15 10.83
C LYS A 1038 -64.93 31.41 12.33
N SER A 1039 -65.01 32.69 12.71
CA SER A 1039 -65.14 33.10 14.11
C SER A 1039 -66.43 32.60 14.79
N ASP A 1040 -67.46 32.26 14.01
CA ASP A 1040 -68.71 31.65 14.46
C ASP A 1040 -68.65 30.10 14.55
N GLY A 1041 -67.51 29.49 14.21
CA GLY A 1041 -67.32 28.04 14.20
C GLY A 1041 -67.66 27.34 12.88
N ALA A 1042 -68.15 28.06 11.86
CA ALA A 1042 -68.45 27.49 10.56
C ALA A 1042 -67.18 27.04 9.83
N LYS A 1043 -67.21 25.85 9.22
CA LYS A 1043 -66.04 25.21 8.56
C LYS A 1043 -66.15 25.26 7.04
N VAL A 1044 -65.05 25.59 6.37
CA VAL A 1044 -64.90 25.54 4.92
C VAL A 1044 -63.61 24.79 4.60
N GLU A 1045 -63.70 23.68 3.88
CA GLU A 1045 -62.51 23.00 3.36
C GLU A 1045 -61.90 23.85 2.24
N LEU A 1046 -60.62 24.17 2.38
CA LEU A 1046 -59.90 25.06 1.47
C LEU A 1046 -59.05 24.28 0.47
N ASP A 1047 -58.55 23.12 0.87
CA ASP A 1047 -57.65 22.30 0.07
C ASP A 1047 -57.64 20.84 0.56
N HIS A 1048 -57.32 19.92 -0.35
CA HIS A 1048 -57.17 18.49 -0.09
C HIS A 1048 -55.99 17.90 -0.88
N GLY A 1049 -55.49 16.74 -0.45
CA GLY A 1049 -54.38 16.04 -1.10
C GLY A 1049 -52.99 16.57 -0.74
N LEU A 1050 -52.88 17.38 0.31
CA LEU A 1050 -51.59 17.77 0.91
C LEU A 1050 -50.94 16.56 1.59
N ARG A 1051 -49.63 16.40 1.46
CA ARG A 1051 -48.88 15.26 2.00
C ARG A 1051 -48.44 15.53 3.43
N GLN A 1052 -49.23 15.05 4.38
CA GLN A 1052 -49.04 15.28 5.82
C GLN A 1052 -48.83 16.78 6.17
N PRO A 1053 -49.82 17.66 5.91
CA PRO A 1053 -49.74 19.07 6.25
C PRO A 1053 -49.65 19.26 7.77
N SER A 1054 -48.44 19.52 8.26
CA SER A 1054 -48.09 19.48 9.67
C SER A 1054 -47.84 20.85 10.28
N ALA A 1055 -47.56 21.86 9.46
CA ALA A 1055 -47.33 23.22 9.88
C ALA A 1055 -48.12 24.18 8.97
N VAL A 1056 -48.70 25.21 9.59
CA VAL A 1056 -49.35 26.31 8.88
C VAL A 1056 -48.96 27.62 9.56
N THR A 1057 -48.72 28.66 8.78
CA THR A 1057 -48.51 30.04 9.25
C THR A 1057 -48.96 31.02 8.17
N LEU A 1058 -49.07 32.30 8.50
CA LEU A 1058 -49.33 33.35 7.52
C LEU A 1058 -48.26 34.45 7.55
N SER A 1059 -48.16 35.18 6.45
CA SER A 1059 -47.30 36.35 6.33
C SER A 1059 -47.75 37.48 7.27
N PRO A 1060 -46.82 38.32 7.77
CA PRO A 1060 -47.15 39.41 8.68
C PRO A 1060 -48.15 40.43 8.12
N ASP A 1061 -48.27 40.57 6.79
CA ASP A 1061 -49.26 41.43 6.13
C ASP A 1061 -50.64 40.78 5.97
N GLY A 1062 -50.80 39.52 6.40
CA GLY A 1062 -52.06 38.78 6.36
C GLY A 1062 -52.44 38.21 4.98
N LEU A 1063 -51.60 38.36 3.95
CA LEU A 1063 -51.97 38.07 2.57
C LEU A 1063 -51.64 36.64 2.09
N TRP A 1064 -50.63 36.02 2.68
CA TRP A 1064 -50.09 34.73 2.22
C TRP A 1064 -50.12 33.70 3.33
N LEU A 1065 -50.69 32.54 3.02
CA LEU A 1065 -50.67 31.36 3.87
C LEU A 1065 -49.56 30.42 3.42
N ALA A 1066 -48.74 29.94 4.34
CA ALA A 1066 -47.72 28.93 4.10
C ALA A 1066 -48.08 27.63 4.84
N VAL A 1067 -48.04 26.50 4.12
CA VAL A 1067 -48.33 25.17 4.66
C VAL A 1067 -47.16 24.22 4.36
N ALA A 1068 -46.60 23.58 5.37
CA ALA A 1068 -45.50 22.63 5.19
C ALA A 1068 -46.02 21.18 5.01
N GLU A 1069 -45.53 20.48 4.00
CA GLU A 1069 -45.81 19.06 3.77
C GLU A 1069 -44.70 18.20 4.41
N ALA A 1070 -44.92 17.66 5.63
CA ALA A 1070 -43.87 17.01 6.42
C ALA A 1070 -43.16 15.85 5.72
N SER A 1071 -43.92 15.10 4.88
CA SER A 1071 -43.43 13.90 4.22
C SER A 1071 -42.81 14.18 2.83
N THR A 1072 -42.38 15.43 2.58
CA THR A 1072 -41.79 15.87 1.31
C THR A 1072 -40.75 16.99 1.54
N PRO A 1073 -39.95 17.37 0.52
CA PRO A 1073 -39.15 18.60 0.53
C PRO A 1073 -39.96 19.88 0.25
N TRP A 1074 -41.30 19.82 0.15
CA TRP A 1074 -42.12 20.94 -0.31
C TRP A 1074 -42.91 21.62 0.80
N GLY A 1075 -43.07 22.94 0.67
CA GLY A 1075 -44.11 23.71 1.31
C GLY A 1075 -44.93 24.46 0.27
N VAL A 1076 -46.21 24.65 0.56
CA VAL A 1076 -47.19 25.30 -0.30
C VAL A 1076 -47.42 26.73 0.15
N SER A 1077 -47.52 27.65 -0.79
CA SER A 1077 -47.99 29.02 -0.56
C SER A 1077 -49.37 29.20 -1.19
N CYS A 1078 -50.26 29.93 -0.51
CA CYS A 1078 -51.57 30.30 -1.03
C CYS A 1078 -51.90 31.76 -0.70
N ARG A 1079 -52.57 32.46 -1.60
CA ARG A 1079 -53.06 33.83 -1.37
C ARG A 1079 -54.40 33.81 -0.64
N ILE A 1080 -54.48 34.44 0.53
CA ILE A 1080 -55.71 34.62 1.29
C ILE A 1080 -56.57 35.68 0.61
N GLN A 1081 -57.85 35.37 0.40
CA GLN A 1081 -58.86 36.30 -0.10
C GLN A 1081 -59.58 37.01 1.05
N GLU A 1082 -60.31 38.10 0.75
CA GLU A 1082 -61.04 38.87 1.78
C GLU A 1082 -62.01 38.02 2.61
N ASP A 1083 -62.68 37.05 1.96
CA ASP A 1083 -63.62 36.11 2.60
C ASP A 1083 -62.93 34.97 3.39
N GLY A 1084 -61.60 34.92 3.36
CA GLY A 1084 -60.77 33.92 4.02
C GLY A 1084 -60.48 32.68 3.18
N SER A 1085 -61.08 32.54 1.99
CA SER A 1085 -60.73 31.48 1.03
C SER A 1085 -59.29 31.65 0.52
N VAL A 1086 -58.74 30.64 -0.15
CA VAL A 1086 -57.37 30.66 -0.68
C VAL A 1086 -57.34 30.45 -2.19
N GLN A 1087 -56.44 31.17 -2.87
CA GLN A 1087 -56.20 31.08 -4.32
C GLN A 1087 -54.69 31.02 -4.62
N GLU A 1088 -54.32 30.83 -5.88
CA GLU A 1088 -52.91 30.87 -6.34
C GLU A 1088 -52.01 29.86 -5.63
N LYS A 1089 -52.55 28.68 -5.30
CA LYS A 1089 -51.82 27.59 -4.63
C LYS A 1089 -50.63 27.15 -5.47
N GLN A 1090 -49.43 27.21 -4.89
CA GLN A 1090 -48.21 26.71 -5.53
C GLN A 1090 -47.30 26.00 -4.53
N ARG A 1091 -46.65 24.92 -4.97
CA ARG A 1091 -45.45 24.42 -4.30
C ARG A 1091 -44.36 25.47 -4.46
N TYR A 1092 -43.94 26.06 -3.35
CA TYR A 1092 -43.18 27.30 -3.35
C TYR A 1092 -41.92 27.21 -2.48
N TYR A 1093 -42.05 26.63 -1.29
CA TYR A 1093 -40.94 26.47 -0.37
C TYR A 1093 -40.24 25.13 -0.64
N TRP A 1094 -38.90 25.14 -0.74
CA TRP A 1094 -38.08 23.93 -0.91
C TRP A 1094 -37.12 23.76 0.27
N TYR A 1095 -37.37 22.73 1.10
CA TYR A 1095 -36.58 22.39 2.29
C TYR A 1095 -35.30 21.62 1.93
N HIS A 1096 -34.26 21.79 2.73
CA HIS A 1096 -33.13 20.86 2.73
C HIS A 1096 -33.45 19.62 3.57
N ILE A 1097 -33.02 18.46 3.11
CA ILE A 1097 -33.27 17.18 3.77
C ILE A 1097 -31.91 16.56 4.14
N PRO A 1098 -31.75 16.04 5.38
CA PRO A 1098 -30.52 15.33 5.73
C PRO A 1098 -30.44 13.98 5.01
N ASP A 1099 -29.23 13.50 4.70
CA ASP A 1099 -28.99 12.27 3.90
C ASP A 1099 -29.60 10.98 4.51
N TRP A 1100 -29.90 10.97 5.81
CA TRP A 1100 -30.56 9.86 6.48
C TRP A 1100 -32.10 9.89 6.41
N ALA A 1101 -32.71 10.97 5.90
CA ALA A 1101 -34.15 11.15 5.82
C ALA A 1101 -34.65 11.19 4.37
N ALA A 1102 -35.91 10.83 4.17
CA ALA A 1102 -36.58 10.92 2.87
C ALA A 1102 -37.40 12.23 2.71
N ASP A 1103 -37.54 13.01 3.78
CA ASP A 1103 -38.48 14.12 3.89
C ASP A 1103 -38.03 15.19 4.92
N SER A 1104 -38.62 16.40 4.83
CA SER A 1104 -38.24 17.55 5.66
C SER A 1104 -38.55 17.36 7.15
N GLY A 1105 -39.63 16.63 7.45
CA GLY A 1105 -40.15 16.50 8.82
C GLY A 1105 -40.59 17.82 9.42
N ALA A 1106 -40.95 18.80 8.59
CA ALA A 1106 -41.45 20.08 9.06
C ALA A 1106 -42.63 19.87 10.02
N LYS A 1107 -42.68 20.60 11.15
CA LYS A 1107 -43.74 20.42 12.17
C LYS A 1107 -44.38 21.70 12.68
N GLN A 1108 -43.66 22.82 12.65
CA GLN A 1108 -44.22 24.13 13.00
C GLN A 1108 -43.47 25.24 12.26
N ALA A 1109 -44.19 26.30 11.91
CA ALA A 1109 -43.64 27.47 11.24
C ALA A 1109 -44.12 28.75 11.91
N VAL A 1110 -43.26 29.77 11.94
CA VAL A 1110 -43.57 31.14 12.41
C VAL A 1110 -42.87 32.15 11.50
N MET A 1111 -43.30 33.42 11.52
CA MET A 1111 -42.65 34.48 10.74
C MET A 1111 -42.14 35.63 11.59
N ASP A 1112 -41.10 36.32 11.11
CA ASP A 1112 -40.60 37.55 11.71
C ASP A 1112 -41.13 38.81 11.01
N ALA A 1113 -40.82 39.98 11.58
CA ALA A 1113 -41.27 41.28 11.07
C ALA A 1113 -40.70 41.65 9.68
N ALA A 1114 -39.68 40.94 9.17
CA ALA A 1114 -39.20 41.11 7.81
C ALA A 1114 -39.91 40.17 6.80
N GLY A 1115 -40.81 39.30 7.28
CA GLY A 1115 -41.49 38.29 6.49
C GLY A 1115 -40.62 37.07 6.21
N GLN A 1116 -39.59 36.80 7.01
CA GLN A 1116 -38.85 35.55 6.95
C GLN A 1116 -39.59 34.46 7.72
N MET A 1117 -39.72 33.28 7.13
CA MET A 1117 -40.40 32.14 7.75
C MET A 1117 -39.38 31.19 8.39
N TYR A 1118 -39.57 30.87 9.66
CA TYR A 1118 -38.76 29.95 10.45
C TYR A 1118 -39.54 28.66 10.61
N VAL A 1119 -38.97 27.54 10.15
CA VAL A 1119 -39.64 26.24 10.19
C VAL A 1119 -38.80 25.26 10.98
N ALA A 1120 -39.41 24.58 11.96
CA ALA A 1120 -38.80 23.47 12.67
C ALA A 1120 -38.80 22.22 11.77
N THR A 1121 -37.61 21.77 11.35
CA THR A 1121 -37.39 20.63 10.45
C THR A 1121 -36.33 19.66 10.99
N ARG A 1122 -36.05 18.58 10.26
CA ARG A 1122 -34.96 17.64 10.57
C ARG A 1122 -33.57 18.25 10.46
N MET A 1123 -33.41 19.33 9.67
CA MET A 1123 -32.15 20.05 9.53
C MET A 1123 -31.89 21.03 10.69
N GLY A 1124 -32.87 21.26 11.57
CA GLY A 1124 -32.85 22.29 12.60
C GLY A 1124 -33.97 23.31 12.37
N VAL A 1125 -33.70 24.60 12.55
CA VAL A 1125 -34.64 25.65 12.12
C VAL A 1125 -34.19 26.22 10.77
N GLU A 1126 -34.95 25.91 9.72
CA GLU A 1126 -34.73 26.46 8.38
C GLU A 1126 -35.45 27.79 8.22
N VAL A 1127 -34.72 28.81 7.76
CA VAL A 1127 -35.22 30.18 7.58
C VAL A 1127 -35.35 30.49 6.10
N PHE A 1128 -36.58 30.78 5.69
CA PHE A 1128 -36.95 31.08 4.32
C PHE A 1128 -37.05 32.59 4.10
N ASP A 1129 -36.58 33.03 2.93
CA ASP A 1129 -36.96 34.35 2.43
C ASP A 1129 -38.34 34.33 1.76
N ARG A 1130 -38.81 35.52 1.39
CA ARG A 1130 -40.09 35.71 0.70
C ARG A 1130 -40.14 35.11 -0.71
N ASN A 1131 -39.00 34.67 -1.26
CA ASN A 1131 -38.91 34.00 -2.55
C ASN A 1131 -38.97 32.46 -2.42
N GLY A 1132 -39.28 31.94 -1.22
CA GLY A 1132 -39.42 30.50 -0.99
C GLY A 1132 -38.09 29.75 -0.83
N ARG A 1133 -36.97 30.46 -0.71
CA ARG A 1133 -35.62 29.87 -0.64
C ARG A 1133 -35.17 29.74 0.82
N VAL A 1134 -34.63 28.60 1.22
CA VAL A 1134 -33.87 28.49 2.48
C VAL A 1134 -32.62 29.36 2.36
N ARG A 1135 -32.51 30.39 3.22
CA ARG A 1135 -31.37 31.31 3.25
C ARG A 1135 -30.48 31.14 4.48
N ALA A 1136 -31.02 30.56 5.55
CA ALA A 1136 -30.25 30.22 6.75
C ALA A 1136 -30.76 28.92 7.40
N ILE A 1137 -29.88 28.22 8.10
CA ILE A 1137 -30.18 27.04 8.90
C ILE A 1137 -29.56 27.25 10.29
N LEU A 1138 -30.39 27.20 11.33
CA LEU A 1138 -29.95 27.32 12.72
C LEU A 1138 -29.79 25.92 13.33
N PRO A 1139 -28.55 25.43 13.52
CA PRO A 1139 -28.32 24.15 14.17
C PRO A 1139 -28.64 24.23 15.68
N LEU A 1140 -29.03 23.10 16.27
CA LEU A 1140 -29.41 22.99 17.67
C LEU A 1140 -28.35 22.20 18.48
N PRO A 1141 -28.07 22.54 19.75
CA PRO A 1141 -26.94 21.99 20.52
C PRO A 1141 -26.90 20.46 20.63
N ASN A 1142 -28.05 19.79 20.66
CA ASN A 1142 -28.16 18.33 20.84
C ASN A 1142 -28.56 17.56 19.57
N ARG A 1143 -28.69 18.24 18.42
CA ARG A 1143 -29.12 17.64 17.13
C ARG A 1143 -30.44 16.87 17.11
N GLY A 1144 -31.23 16.95 18.17
CA GLY A 1144 -32.59 16.40 18.13
C GLY A 1144 -33.41 17.09 17.04
N GLU A 1145 -34.26 16.34 16.36
CA GLU A 1145 -35.17 16.90 15.35
C GLU A 1145 -35.97 18.07 15.95
N ALA A 1146 -35.93 19.23 15.30
CA ALA A 1146 -36.71 20.37 15.73
C ALA A 1146 -38.19 20.03 15.52
N SER A 1147 -38.99 20.13 16.59
CA SER A 1147 -40.39 19.72 16.58
C SER A 1147 -41.37 20.87 16.73
N ALA A 1148 -40.92 22.00 17.26
CA ALA A 1148 -41.74 23.19 17.46
C ALA A 1148 -40.86 24.44 17.48
N VAL A 1149 -41.43 25.57 17.06
CA VAL A 1149 -40.74 26.87 17.03
C VAL A 1149 -41.72 27.99 17.31
N ALA A 1150 -41.33 28.97 18.14
CA ALA A 1150 -42.11 30.17 18.41
C ALA A 1150 -41.21 31.34 18.82
N PHE A 1151 -41.64 32.57 18.51
CA PHE A 1151 -41.02 33.78 19.05
C PHE A 1151 -41.76 34.22 20.31
N GLY A 1152 -41.03 34.68 21.33
CA GLY A 1152 -41.56 35.22 22.58
C GLY A 1152 -40.58 36.16 23.27
N GLY A 1153 -40.76 36.37 24.57
CA GLY A 1153 -40.12 37.46 25.31
C GLY A 1153 -40.86 38.79 25.12
N LYS A 1154 -40.57 39.79 25.96
CA LYS A 1154 -41.30 41.07 25.99
C LYS A 1154 -41.33 41.82 24.66
N ASP A 1155 -40.30 41.63 23.83
CA ASP A 1155 -40.12 42.26 22.53
C ASP A 1155 -40.26 41.26 21.36
N PHE A 1156 -40.71 40.03 21.65
CA PHE A 1156 -40.81 38.94 20.69
C PHE A 1156 -39.49 38.59 19.98
N LYS A 1157 -38.33 38.97 20.56
CA LYS A 1157 -37.01 38.68 19.97
C LYS A 1157 -36.38 37.40 20.48
N THR A 1158 -37.03 36.65 21.36
CA THR A 1158 -36.50 35.36 21.81
C THR A 1158 -37.11 34.24 21.00
N LEU A 1159 -36.28 33.49 20.25
CA LEU A 1159 -36.69 32.31 19.52
C LEU A 1159 -36.64 31.10 20.45
N TYR A 1160 -37.78 30.44 20.62
CA TYR A 1160 -37.94 29.21 21.37
C TYR A 1160 -38.07 28.02 20.42
N VAL A 1161 -37.37 26.93 20.70
CA VAL A 1161 -37.38 25.71 19.88
C VAL A 1161 -37.40 24.48 20.76
N ILE A 1162 -38.25 23.50 20.43
CA ILE A 1162 -38.19 22.18 21.06
C ILE A 1162 -37.38 21.21 20.19
N ALA A 1163 -36.31 20.66 20.76
CA ALA A 1163 -35.47 19.64 20.14
C ALA A 1163 -34.77 18.77 21.16
N GLY A 1164 -34.66 17.47 20.88
CA GLY A 1164 -33.89 16.52 21.68
C GLY A 1164 -34.35 16.42 23.13
N GLY A 1165 -35.67 16.51 23.36
CA GLY A 1165 -36.28 16.46 24.69
C GLY A 1165 -36.10 17.73 25.52
N LYS A 1166 -35.69 18.85 24.93
CA LYS A 1166 -35.53 20.13 25.62
C LYS A 1166 -36.17 21.28 24.87
N LEU A 1167 -36.67 22.25 25.63
CA LEU A 1167 -37.02 23.58 25.16
C LEU A 1167 -35.78 24.46 25.25
N TRP A 1168 -35.37 25.01 24.12
CA TRP A 1168 -34.25 25.94 23.97
C TRP A 1168 -34.75 27.34 23.72
N ALA A 1169 -34.03 28.34 24.20
CA ALA A 1169 -34.25 29.75 23.90
C ALA A 1169 -32.99 30.40 23.35
N ARG A 1170 -33.15 31.30 22.40
CA ARG A 1170 -32.06 32.12 21.87
C ARG A 1170 -32.55 33.52 21.53
N THR A 1171 -31.79 34.52 21.94
CA THR A 1171 -32.05 35.91 21.61
C THR A 1171 -31.70 36.18 20.14
N MET A 1172 -32.63 36.79 19.41
CA MET A 1172 -32.52 37.13 17.99
C MET A 1172 -32.52 38.66 17.81
N LYS A 1173 -32.09 39.14 16.64
CA LYS A 1173 -32.19 40.57 16.28
C LYS A 1173 -33.60 40.95 15.84
N MET A 1174 -34.24 40.04 15.10
CA MET A 1174 -35.58 40.21 14.54
C MET A 1174 -36.65 39.78 15.55
N ALA A 1175 -37.72 40.56 15.61
CA ALA A 1175 -38.90 40.21 16.40
C ALA A 1175 -39.84 39.32 15.55
N GLY A 1176 -40.38 38.29 16.18
CA GLY A 1176 -41.47 37.50 15.61
C GLY A 1176 -42.76 38.31 15.48
N VAL A 1177 -43.59 37.97 14.49
CA VAL A 1177 -44.95 38.49 14.36
C VAL A 1177 -45.92 37.33 14.52
N PRO A 1178 -46.55 37.18 15.70
CA PRO A 1178 -47.58 36.17 15.90
C PRO A 1178 -48.74 36.35 14.91
N ALA A 1179 -49.29 35.23 14.41
CA ALA A 1179 -50.39 35.17 13.46
C ALA A 1179 -51.63 36.02 13.82
N TRP A 1180 -51.89 36.19 15.11
CA TRP A 1180 -53.02 36.94 15.65
C TRP A 1180 -52.76 38.45 15.80
N SER A 1181 -51.53 38.90 15.54
CA SER A 1181 -51.18 40.32 15.55
C SER A 1181 -51.88 41.04 14.41
N ALA A 1182 -52.14 42.35 14.58
CA ALA A 1182 -52.66 43.17 13.49
C ALA A 1182 -51.73 43.10 12.27
N PRO A 1183 -52.26 42.99 11.03
CA PRO A 1183 -51.43 42.95 9.83
C PRO A 1183 -50.48 44.16 9.75
N VAL A 1184 -49.20 43.89 9.45
CA VAL A 1184 -48.16 44.91 9.34
C VAL A 1184 -47.64 45.03 7.92
N GLN A 1185 -47.27 46.23 7.52
CA GLN A 1185 -46.64 46.44 6.22
C GLN A 1185 -45.22 45.84 6.21
N LEU A 1186 -44.99 44.92 5.28
CA LEU A 1186 -43.66 44.35 5.08
C LEU A 1186 -42.72 45.36 4.41
N PRO A 1187 -41.42 45.36 4.74
CA PRO A 1187 -40.44 46.19 4.06
C PRO A 1187 -40.35 45.82 2.57
N PRO A 1188 -39.97 46.76 1.67
CA PRO A 1188 -39.77 46.46 0.25
C PRO A 1188 -38.83 45.27 0.03
N TRP A 1189 -39.10 44.47 -1.00
CA TRP A 1189 -38.28 43.31 -1.39
C TRP A 1189 -38.05 43.32 -2.89
N GLY A 1190 -36.81 43.11 -3.30
CA GLY A 1190 -36.46 42.93 -4.71
C GLY A 1190 -36.68 41.49 -5.16
N ALA A 1191 -36.67 41.28 -6.48
CA ALA A 1191 -36.75 39.94 -7.07
C ALA A 1191 -35.51 39.06 -6.78
N GLY A 1192 -34.38 39.63 -6.33
CA GLY A 1192 -33.09 38.97 -6.14
C GLY A 1192 -32.66 38.85 -4.68
#